data_AF-A0A430G277-F1
#
_entry.id   AF-A0A430G277-F1
#
_cell.length_a   1.000
_cell.length_b   1.000
_cell.length_c   1.000
_cell.angle_alpha   90.00
_cell.angle_beta   90.00
_cell.angle_gamma   90.00
#
_symmetry.space_group_name_H-M   'P 1'
#
loop_
_entity.id
_entity.type
_entity.pdbx_description
1 polymer ?
#
loop_
_entity_poly.entity_id
_entity_poly.type
_entity_poly.pdbx_seq_one_letter_code
_entity_poly.pdbx_strand_id
1 'polypeptide(L)'
;MLRAPKTGGDHQRTRNWALFVFFRIMSENELAATRERILALHDSAEGVAGEMGPQEKLRIDLAHPGVLNAALADPEAEAAPAEAFRNWLKALVSKDAEPMRATLAGFGEAIQAGMTVAAMGDGEAEMPLPAGLDASPGAVHASAAVLLDLLRGFMTEAGYAHLVERAEEQFKAVAADDADDAAGPVLPPLLFYEFLRAGAPAFEPGRGLPPAIRSEADQKALAGDADNADRMPISFAFTHSGLQALRFDANTLASFPDAFKEGMAARARRLRDTGPSAPEYWEGELGLKSVHGYFTGGFGTHAYPTSEAFWKKLRAEARAFNDATDDAKEQLRELIGVLFRSVGLEIVHIELGQDPHQHADDQAALLDPTARQTPRTEHFGYRDNLSQPFVDLGLGDTLPGGGTASRLSSWTPVAPGEIFLDQPDEDGEEHALPVHPVLRRGSTFLVFRKLEQDVPGFRSYLGRQRPGDPQAQDALGAQMVGRWKNGASLVAAPWHQPHVDADAEGALNDFRYAADDPDGRRCPLGAHVRRSNPRDIGGRNDVRRHRILRRGISYGGPLLPENSAGDGEKRGMLFVAANARIDLQFEVIQADWINSGEFLGQAGLDRCPLTGANGGTRADRFFEASATAPVTDIPRFVYTKGGDYFFLPGIEALKGIAEGETFAVPSSQLPYGGYSMGDAVTPSLYSESRIKTYARTVLATPKRAVRVATPGNGRVVSFVGRHDDVTRILSNRVAGDTVEFSVRAYHEASQRITRGSDMLIGTDETGPTCPARHRLKPILDHAWNTLAHHYGQTGGIDAALRDIARVRLDAALRRTAHARRIDLVADIATQAAYGVVTDLFGMPGPSWVTELGLALPFARQHVGDLPADWLAAFKGERTADPGLTTMQVWTAVMVVDLIGNLQNQATLHALSRQAGSEMLIHIDARLAEVRSRPAAAAGTLVGAFVANEALHEVQDLYKHVPAGEDWRKLYYQDVSMILIEILGSTLAVIPLTFASVMTSLLNLRIALPALPRLDNAAIEALIYEAERLNPNLPVRMRHCEADTDWSRELGIAAGDSVAALVAAANMDPRKFPDPTRFSLKGAGVGDAPVRKIGDYLLFGVPGSHKDCWGRNRVAMPVLQECIRACSRLTGLRRVAGRAGEPQKLAGVTIGLLARFTRLTS
;
A
#
# COMPACT_ATOMS: atom_id res chain seq x y z
N MET A 1 15.86 24.57 -43.07
CA MET A 1 16.56 25.56 -42.23
C MET A 1 16.07 25.38 -40.81
N LEU A 2 16.96 25.14 -39.84
CA LEU A 2 16.94 25.78 -38.52
C LEU A 2 18.13 25.22 -37.72
N ARG A 3 19.11 26.10 -37.54
CA ARG A 3 20.21 25.99 -36.58
C ARG A 3 19.61 25.75 -35.18
N ALA A 4 20.25 24.94 -34.34
CA ALA A 4 20.25 25.24 -32.92
C ALA A 4 20.71 26.70 -32.80
N PRO A 5 19.90 27.63 -32.25
CA PRO A 5 20.32 29.01 -32.18
C PRO A 5 21.66 29.05 -31.46
N LYS A 6 22.61 29.78 -32.05
CA LYS A 6 23.73 30.31 -31.29
C LYS A 6 23.13 30.95 -30.04
N THR A 7 23.62 30.54 -28.87
CA THR A 7 23.48 31.20 -27.58
C THR A 7 23.28 32.72 -27.77
N GLY A 8 22.05 33.23 -27.56
CA GLY A 8 21.74 34.65 -27.72
C GLY A 8 20.36 35.03 -28.28
N GLY A 9 19.26 34.44 -27.80
CA GLY A 9 17.89 34.90 -28.11
C GLY A 9 16.92 34.58 -26.98
N ASP A 10 15.96 35.48 -26.74
CA ASP A 10 14.94 35.45 -25.68
C ASP A 10 14.46 34.03 -25.34
N HIS A 11 14.90 33.52 -24.19
CA HIS A 11 14.48 32.22 -23.69
C HIS A 11 13.04 32.27 -23.19
N GLN A 12 12.17 31.38 -23.70
CA GLN A 12 10.95 31.02 -22.96
C GLN A 12 11.36 30.36 -21.64
N ARG A 13 10.95 30.95 -20.52
CA ARG A 13 11.30 30.54 -19.17
C ARG A 13 10.88 29.09 -18.88
N THR A 14 11.77 28.28 -18.29
CA THR A 14 11.34 26.97 -17.77
C THR A 14 10.53 27.15 -16.49
N ARG A 15 9.46 26.37 -16.37
CA ARG A 15 8.60 26.24 -15.19
C ARG A 15 9.37 26.16 -13.86
N ASN A 16 9.01 26.99 -12.88
CA ASN A 16 9.66 27.08 -11.56
C ASN A 16 8.86 26.42 -10.42
N TRP A 17 7.71 25.82 -10.69
CA TRP A 17 6.93 25.05 -9.71
C TRP A 17 6.03 24.04 -10.42
N ALA A 18 5.65 22.93 -9.77
CA ALA A 18 4.71 21.97 -10.33
C ALA A 18 3.83 21.24 -9.32
N LEU A 19 2.56 20.97 -9.69
CA LEU A 19 1.68 20.09 -8.92
C LEU A 19 1.66 18.69 -9.53
N PHE A 20 1.91 17.67 -8.73
CA PHE A 20 1.75 16.27 -9.09
C PHE A 20 0.51 15.74 -8.38
N VAL A 21 -0.50 15.37 -9.16
CA VAL A 21 -1.79 14.89 -8.65
C VAL A 21 -1.89 13.40 -8.95
N PHE A 22 -1.77 12.59 -7.90
CA PHE A 22 -1.85 11.13 -8.00
C PHE A 22 -3.31 10.69 -7.81
N PHE A 23 -3.75 9.75 -8.65
CA PHE A 23 -5.15 9.35 -8.72
C PHE A 23 -5.34 7.83 -8.74
N ARG A 24 -6.56 7.41 -8.36
CA ARG A 24 -7.14 6.10 -8.58
C ARG A 24 -8.26 6.24 -9.61
N ILE A 25 -8.37 5.25 -10.51
CA ILE A 25 -9.46 5.13 -11.49
C ILE A 25 -10.60 4.37 -10.83
N MET A 26 -11.82 4.91 -10.89
CA MET A 26 -13.02 4.26 -10.37
C MET A 26 -13.55 3.21 -11.36
N SER A 27 -14.23 2.17 -10.87
CA SER A 27 -15.04 1.29 -11.74
C SER A 27 -16.41 1.90 -12.05
N GLU A 28 -17.07 1.44 -13.11
CA GLU A 28 -18.40 1.93 -13.50
C GLU A 28 -19.44 1.67 -12.39
N ASN A 29 -19.33 0.52 -11.70
CA ASN A 29 -20.19 0.20 -10.56
C ASN A 29 -20.02 1.20 -9.42
N GLU A 30 -18.77 1.67 -9.19
CA GLU A 30 -18.51 2.69 -8.19
C GLU A 30 -19.16 4.01 -8.57
N LEU A 31 -18.98 4.44 -9.83
CA LEU A 31 -19.56 5.68 -10.33
C LEU A 31 -21.10 5.66 -10.26
N ALA A 32 -21.73 4.58 -10.70
CA ALA A 32 -23.17 4.38 -10.66
C ALA A 32 -23.71 4.43 -9.23
N ALA A 33 -23.05 3.74 -8.30
CA ALA A 33 -23.44 3.77 -6.89
C ALA A 33 -23.20 5.15 -6.24
N THR A 34 -22.20 5.92 -6.69
CA THR A 34 -22.07 7.33 -6.29
C THR A 34 -23.26 8.15 -6.79
N ARG A 35 -23.68 7.96 -8.04
CA ARG A 35 -24.86 8.62 -8.62
C ARG A 35 -26.14 8.28 -7.86
N GLU A 36 -26.44 7.00 -7.63
CA GLU A 36 -27.65 6.56 -6.92
C GLU A 36 -27.74 7.13 -5.50
N ARG A 37 -26.61 7.22 -4.79
CA ARG A 37 -26.60 7.75 -3.41
C ARG A 37 -26.77 9.26 -3.38
N ILE A 38 -26.18 9.98 -4.33
CA ILE A 38 -26.47 11.41 -4.51
C ILE A 38 -27.98 11.65 -4.66
N LEU A 39 -28.70 10.73 -5.34
CA LEU A 39 -30.16 10.78 -5.48
C LEU A 39 -30.91 10.43 -4.19
N ALA A 40 -30.51 9.36 -3.49
CA ALA A 40 -31.22 8.84 -2.30
C ALA A 40 -31.23 9.81 -1.09
N LEU A 41 -30.29 10.75 -1.04
CA LEU A 41 -30.19 11.76 0.02
C LEU A 41 -31.31 12.79 -0.01
N HIS A 42 -32.03 12.88 -1.13
CA HIS A 42 -33.15 13.79 -1.31
C HIS A 42 -34.43 13.29 -0.62
N ASP A 43 -34.65 11.97 -0.56
CA ASP A 43 -35.91 11.36 -0.08
C ASP A 43 -36.10 11.35 1.45
N SER A 44 -35.08 11.73 2.24
CA SER A 44 -35.08 11.54 3.69
C SER A 44 -35.24 12.82 4.52
N ALA A 45 -35.77 13.89 3.92
CA ALA A 45 -35.95 15.20 4.57
C ALA A 45 -37.01 15.25 5.70
N GLU A 46 -37.70 14.15 6.03
CA GLU A 46 -38.63 14.09 7.16
C GLU A 46 -38.36 12.84 8.02
N GLY A 47 -37.82 13.01 9.24
CA GLY A 47 -37.63 11.86 10.15
C GLY A 47 -37.00 12.12 11.53
N VAL A 48 -37.87 12.20 12.54
CA VAL A 48 -37.81 11.78 13.97
C VAL A 48 -36.47 11.86 14.76
N ALA A 49 -36.53 12.55 15.90
CA ALA A 49 -35.45 12.62 16.90
C ALA A 49 -35.03 11.24 17.43
N GLY A 50 -33.78 10.84 17.17
CA GLY A 50 -33.16 9.63 17.72
C GLY A 50 -32.43 8.75 16.70
N GLU A 51 -32.64 8.95 15.40
CA GLU A 51 -31.87 8.30 14.32
C GLU A 51 -30.84 9.25 13.72
N MET A 52 -29.70 8.72 13.21
CA MET A 52 -28.71 9.53 12.47
C MET A 52 -29.39 10.26 11.32
N GLY A 53 -29.20 11.57 11.27
CA GLY A 53 -29.81 12.42 10.25
C GLY A 53 -29.29 12.10 8.83
N PRO A 54 -30.05 12.43 7.78
CA PRO A 54 -29.62 12.29 6.37
C PRO A 54 -28.24 12.90 6.09
N GLN A 55 -27.94 14.02 6.74
CA GLN A 55 -26.68 14.76 6.63
C GLN A 55 -25.52 14.02 7.31
N GLU A 56 -25.76 13.30 8.40
CA GLU A 56 -24.73 12.45 9.05
C GLU A 56 -24.50 11.17 8.24
N LYS A 57 -25.54 10.58 7.63
CA LYS A 57 -25.39 9.46 6.68
C LYS A 57 -24.58 9.89 5.44
N LEU A 58 -24.90 11.07 4.90
CA LEU A 58 -24.16 11.67 3.80
C LEU A 58 -22.71 11.97 4.14
N ARG A 59 -22.47 12.51 5.33
CA ARG A 59 -21.12 12.79 5.82
C ARG A 59 -20.37 11.49 6.04
N ILE A 60 -20.97 10.43 6.59
CA ILE A 60 -20.33 9.11 6.67
C ILE A 60 -20.01 8.53 5.27
N ASP A 61 -20.84 8.83 4.27
CA ASP A 61 -20.72 8.30 2.91
C ASP A 61 -19.79 9.13 1.98
N LEU A 62 -19.69 10.45 2.17
CA LEU A 62 -18.86 11.38 1.39
C LEU A 62 -17.58 11.85 2.12
N ALA A 63 -17.60 11.92 3.46
CA ALA A 63 -16.41 12.24 4.27
C ALA A 63 -15.36 11.13 4.24
N HIS A 64 -15.78 9.92 3.91
CA HIS A 64 -14.87 8.80 3.79
C HIS A 64 -14.44 8.57 2.36
N PRO A 65 -13.17 8.79 2.03
CA PRO A 65 -12.65 8.55 0.69
C PRO A 65 -12.75 7.06 0.25
N GLY A 66 -13.24 6.14 1.08
CA GLY A 66 -13.29 4.71 0.79
C GLY A 66 -14.63 3.98 0.73
N VAL A 67 -15.75 4.53 1.21
CA VAL A 67 -16.67 3.63 1.93
C VAL A 67 -17.77 2.92 1.12
N LEU A 68 -17.98 3.11 -0.19
CA LEU A 68 -19.16 2.47 -0.81
C LEU A 68 -19.00 1.60 -2.05
N ASN A 69 -17.78 1.36 -2.52
CA ASN A 69 -17.62 1.14 -3.94
C ASN A 69 -16.57 0.04 -4.25
N ALA A 70 -17.03 -1.20 -4.05
CA ALA A 70 -16.61 -2.47 -4.65
C ALA A 70 -15.19 -3.05 -4.39
N ALA A 71 -15.20 -4.22 -3.73
CA ALA A 71 -14.25 -5.34 -3.82
C ALA A 71 -12.80 -5.19 -3.31
N LEU A 72 -12.35 -6.33 -2.78
CA LEU A 72 -11.04 -6.63 -2.23
C LEU A 72 -9.96 -6.56 -3.31
N ALA A 73 -8.92 -5.74 -3.10
CA ALA A 73 -7.98 -5.42 -4.18
C ALA A 73 -8.69 -4.72 -5.35
N ASP A 74 -7.93 -4.11 -6.25
CA ASP A 74 -8.41 -3.56 -7.52
C ASP A 74 -9.59 -4.43 -8.05
N PRO A 75 -10.82 -3.88 -8.15
CA PRO A 75 -12.06 -4.66 -8.08
C PRO A 75 -12.15 -5.62 -9.25
N GLU A 76 -11.87 -6.90 -9.01
CA GLU A 76 -11.84 -7.98 -9.99
C GLU A 76 -10.96 -7.66 -11.22
N ALA A 77 -10.19 -8.64 -11.69
CA ALA A 77 -9.69 -8.57 -13.08
C ALA A 77 -10.83 -8.49 -14.13
N GLU A 78 -12.11 -8.34 -13.71
CA GLU A 78 -13.35 -8.43 -14.49
C GLU A 78 -14.25 -7.15 -14.49
N ALA A 79 -14.14 -6.19 -13.55
CA ALA A 79 -14.97 -4.96 -13.57
C ALA A 79 -14.47 -3.86 -14.53
N ALA A 80 -15.38 -3.24 -15.30
CA ALA A 80 -15.03 -2.18 -16.26
C ALA A 80 -14.73 -0.84 -15.54
N PRO A 81 -13.69 -0.09 -15.97
CA PRO A 81 -13.40 1.24 -15.45
C PRO A 81 -14.51 2.20 -15.86
N ALA A 82 -14.70 3.23 -15.04
CA ALA A 82 -15.68 4.27 -15.27
C ALA A 82 -15.49 4.89 -16.66
N GLU A 83 -16.53 4.85 -17.48
CA GLU A 83 -16.52 5.45 -18.82
C GLU A 83 -16.27 6.96 -18.74
N ALA A 84 -16.75 7.60 -17.67
CA ALA A 84 -16.50 9.00 -17.35
C ALA A 84 -15.00 9.37 -17.34
N PHE A 85 -14.13 8.49 -16.84
CA PHE A 85 -12.68 8.73 -16.86
C PHE A 85 -12.13 8.74 -18.28
N ARG A 86 -12.55 7.76 -19.10
CA ARG A 86 -12.13 7.69 -20.51
C ARG A 86 -12.64 8.88 -21.30
N ASN A 87 -13.88 9.30 -21.06
CA ASN A 87 -14.50 10.47 -21.70
C ASN A 87 -13.76 11.77 -21.34
N TRP A 88 -13.36 11.92 -20.08
CA TRP A 88 -12.50 13.04 -19.67
C TRP A 88 -11.14 13.00 -20.37
N LEU A 89 -10.48 11.83 -20.40
CA LEU A 89 -9.20 11.68 -21.10
C LEU A 89 -9.33 11.95 -22.60
N LYS A 90 -10.43 11.54 -23.23
CA LYS A 90 -10.72 11.79 -24.64
C LYS A 90 -10.90 13.28 -24.94
N ALA A 91 -11.56 14.03 -24.05
CA ALA A 91 -11.64 15.47 -24.15
C ALA A 91 -10.23 16.12 -24.11
N LEU A 92 -9.37 15.66 -23.20
CA LEU A 92 -8.02 16.21 -23.05
C LEU A 92 -7.04 15.85 -24.18
N VAL A 93 -7.20 14.69 -24.80
CA VAL A 93 -6.22 14.17 -25.78
C VAL A 93 -6.67 14.42 -27.23
N SER A 94 -7.98 14.40 -27.48
CA SER A 94 -8.55 14.49 -28.83
C SER A 94 -9.35 15.77 -29.09
N LYS A 95 -9.49 16.68 -28.12
CA LYS A 95 -10.33 17.90 -28.20
C LYS A 95 -11.83 17.59 -28.42
N ASP A 96 -12.25 16.37 -28.12
CA ASP A 96 -13.64 15.91 -28.27
C ASP A 96 -14.37 15.99 -26.93
N ALA A 97 -15.12 17.07 -26.73
CA ALA A 97 -15.89 17.28 -25.51
C ALA A 97 -17.24 16.53 -25.49
N GLU A 98 -17.75 16.03 -26.62
CA GLU A 98 -19.11 15.45 -26.70
C GLU A 98 -19.34 14.28 -25.73
N PRO A 99 -18.45 13.26 -25.65
CA PRO A 99 -18.61 12.16 -24.70
C PRO A 99 -18.60 12.63 -23.24
N MET A 100 -17.80 13.67 -22.96
CA MET A 100 -17.74 14.28 -21.64
C MET A 100 -19.02 15.09 -21.33
N ARG A 101 -19.53 15.87 -22.29
CA ARG A 101 -20.82 16.56 -22.17
C ARG A 101 -21.95 15.57 -21.91
N ALA A 102 -21.99 14.45 -22.63
CA ALA A 102 -22.98 13.40 -22.40
C ALA A 102 -22.90 12.79 -21.00
N THR A 103 -21.68 12.53 -20.51
CA THR A 103 -21.43 12.06 -19.14
C THR A 103 -21.99 13.06 -18.13
N LEU A 104 -21.62 14.34 -18.26
CA LEU A 104 -22.04 15.39 -17.34
C LEU A 104 -23.54 15.70 -17.44
N ALA A 105 -24.14 15.60 -18.64
CA ALA A 105 -25.58 15.72 -18.86
C ALA A 105 -26.34 14.62 -18.13
N GLY A 106 -25.87 13.36 -18.18
CA GLY A 106 -26.46 12.26 -17.41
C GLY A 106 -26.42 12.49 -15.90
N PHE A 107 -25.35 13.10 -15.39
CA PHE A 107 -25.28 13.57 -14.01
C PHE A 107 -26.29 14.71 -13.74
N GLY A 108 -26.35 15.71 -14.62
CA GLY A 108 -27.26 16.85 -14.52
C GLY A 108 -28.74 16.43 -14.56
N GLU A 109 -29.12 15.54 -15.47
CA GLU A 109 -30.47 14.97 -15.57
C GLU A 109 -30.83 14.16 -14.33
N ALA A 110 -29.89 13.40 -13.77
CA ALA A 110 -30.13 12.67 -12.52
C ALA A 110 -30.46 13.65 -11.39
N ILE A 111 -29.65 14.68 -11.24
CA ILE A 111 -29.84 15.67 -10.17
C ILE A 111 -31.12 16.50 -10.43
N GLN A 112 -31.41 16.87 -11.68
CA GLN A 112 -32.60 17.64 -12.06
C GLN A 112 -33.90 16.84 -11.96
N ALA A 113 -33.89 15.54 -12.29
CA ALA A 113 -35.00 14.62 -12.08
C ALA A 113 -35.30 14.45 -10.58
N GLY A 114 -34.26 14.46 -9.74
CA GLY A 114 -34.43 14.56 -8.28
C GLY A 114 -35.11 15.86 -7.84
N MET A 115 -34.75 17.01 -8.44
CA MET A 115 -35.32 18.32 -8.09
C MET A 115 -36.75 18.59 -8.60
N THR A 116 -37.12 18.07 -9.79
CA THR A 116 -38.43 18.37 -10.41
C THR A 116 -39.60 17.66 -9.73
N VAL A 117 -39.35 16.56 -9.01
CA VAL A 117 -40.37 15.89 -8.18
C VAL A 117 -40.69 16.72 -6.91
N ALA A 118 -39.74 17.52 -6.41
CA ALA A 118 -39.96 18.43 -5.28
C ALA A 118 -40.74 19.71 -5.64
N ALA A 119 -40.76 20.11 -6.91
CA ALA A 119 -41.37 21.36 -7.38
C ALA A 119 -42.89 21.31 -7.63
N MET A 120 -43.61 20.29 -7.13
CA MET A 120 -45.08 20.27 -7.13
C MET A 120 -45.71 20.84 -5.83
N GLY A 121 -44.92 21.59 -5.04
CA GLY A 121 -45.42 22.42 -3.94
C GLY A 121 -44.90 23.85 -4.07
N ASP A 122 -45.74 24.71 -4.67
CA ASP A 122 -45.75 26.17 -4.70
C ASP A 122 -44.47 26.99 -4.94
N GLY A 123 -44.51 27.76 -6.04
CA GLY A 123 -43.98 29.13 -6.09
C GLY A 123 -42.68 29.31 -6.87
N GLU A 124 -42.80 29.83 -8.10
CA GLU A 124 -41.69 30.40 -8.87
C GLU A 124 -41.01 31.53 -8.09
N ALA A 125 -39.78 31.31 -7.67
CA ALA A 125 -38.87 32.36 -7.24
C ALA A 125 -37.48 32.10 -7.83
N GLU A 126 -36.99 33.03 -8.65
CA GLU A 126 -35.57 33.13 -8.98
C GLU A 126 -34.79 33.33 -7.66
N MET A 127 -34.02 32.31 -7.27
CA MET A 127 -33.18 32.38 -6.08
C MET A 127 -31.84 33.07 -6.39
N PRO A 128 -31.35 33.97 -5.51
CA PRO A 128 -30.01 34.52 -5.64
C PRO A 128 -28.96 33.42 -5.42
N LEU A 129 -27.99 33.33 -6.33
CA LEU A 129 -26.85 32.41 -6.24
C LEU A 129 -25.90 32.83 -5.10
N PRO A 130 -25.49 31.94 -4.18
CA PRO A 130 -24.57 32.32 -3.12
C PRO A 130 -23.16 32.62 -3.67
N ALA A 131 -22.60 33.73 -3.20
CA ALA A 131 -21.20 34.08 -3.41
C ALA A 131 -20.30 33.18 -2.54
N GLY A 132 -19.51 32.32 -3.18
CA GLY A 132 -18.39 31.62 -2.54
C GLY A 132 -18.64 30.17 -2.12
N LEU A 133 -17.63 29.32 -2.35
CA LEU A 133 -17.47 28.02 -1.70
C LEU A 133 -17.08 28.28 -0.23
N ASP A 134 -18.06 28.63 0.61
CA ASP A 134 -17.83 28.87 2.03
C ASP A 134 -17.58 27.53 2.77
N ALA A 135 -16.48 27.46 3.53
CA ALA A 135 -16.02 26.26 4.24
C ALA A 135 -16.65 26.12 5.65
N SER A 136 -17.77 26.81 5.90
CA SER A 136 -18.45 26.83 7.20
C SER A 136 -19.37 25.61 7.42
N PRO A 137 -19.63 25.19 8.69
CA PRO A 137 -20.52 24.08 9.00
C PRO A 137 -22.00 24.41 8.68
N GLY A 138 -22.36 24.24 7.40
CA GLY A 138 -23.71 24.50 6.85
C GLY A 138 -23.83 24.31 5.32
N ALA A 139 -22.72 24.04 4.62
CA ALA A 139 -22.59 24.13 3.15
C ALA A 139 -23.13 22.93 2.32
N VAL A 140 -24.08 22.12 2.81
CA VAL A 140 -24.54 20.90 2.10
C VAL A 140 -25.71 21.18 1.14
N HIS A 141 -26.60 22.13 1.44
CA HIS A 141 -27.63 22.55 0.48
C HIS A 141 -27.07 23.46 -0.63
N ALA A 142 -25.96 24.17 -0.36
CA ALA A 142 -25.26 24.97 -1.36
C ALA A 142 -24.51 24.10 -2.40
N SER A 143 -24.06 22.90 -2.04
CA SER A 143 -23.17 22.08 -2.89
C SER A 143 -23.88 21.35 -4.03
N ALA A 144 -25.14 20.94 -3.89
CA ALA A 144 -25.90 20.34 -5.00
C ALA A 144 -26.30 21.37 -6.07
N ALA A 145 -26.68 22.59 -5.66
CA ALA A 145 -26.98 23.69 -6.55
C ALA A 145 -25.72 24.21 -7.27
N VAL A 146 -24.59 24.31 -6.55
CA VAL A 146 -23.27 24.62 -7.15
C VAL A 146 -22.87 23.53 -8.13
N LEU A 147 -23.02 22.24 -7.79
CA LEU A 147 -22.70 21.15 -8.71
C LEU A 147 -23.59 21.19 -9.97
N LEU A 148 -24.88 21.51 -9.86
CA LEU A 148 -25.75 21.69 -11.02
C LEU A 148 -25.36 22.86 -11.90
N ASP A 149 -25.01 24.00 -11.30
CA ASP A 149 -24.55 25.19 -12.02
C ASP A 149 -23.23 24.90 -12.76
N LEU A 150 -22.31 24.20 -12.08
CA LEU A 150 -21.11 23.66 -12.69
C LEU A 150 -21.44 22.75 -13.88
N LEU A 151 -22.28 21.72 -13.69
CA LEU A 151 -22.66 20.77 -14.74
C LEU A 151 -23.34 21.47 -15.93
N ARG A 152 -24.22 22.45 -15.69
CA ARG A 152 -24.86 23.25 -16.74
C ARG A 152 -23.86 24.08 -17.52
N GLY A 153 -22.85 24.65 -16.86
CA GLY A 153 -21.80 25.40 -17.53
C GLY A 153 -21.02 24.53 -18.53
N PHE A 154 -20.80 23.24 -18.26
CA PHE A 154 -20.19 22.33 -19.23
C PHE A 154 -21.05 22.02 -20.46
N MET A 155 -22.33 22.41 -20.51
CA MET A 155 -23.23 22.05 -21.62
C MET A 155 -23.12 22.99 -22.83
N THR A 156 -22.63 24.21 -22.65
CA THR A 156 -22.48 25.19 -23.74
C THR A 156 -21.09 25.81 -23.73
N GLU A 157 -20.63 26.35 -24.86
CA GLU A 157 -19.36 27.09 -24.92
C GLU A 157 -19.39 28.34 -24.04
N ALA A 158 -20.47 29.14 -24.13
CA ALA A 158 -20.63 30.35 -23.31
C ALA A 158 -20.70 30.04 -21.81
N GLY A 159 -21.40 28.97 -21.43
CA GLY A 159 -21.46 28.51 -20.05
C GLY A 159 -20.11 28.06 -19.51
N TYR A 160 -19.31 27.37 -20.34
CA TYR A 160 -17.99 26.90 -19.95
C TYR A 160 -17.02 28.07 -19.76
N ALA A 161 -17.00 29.00 -20.72
CA ALA A 161 -16.20 30.22 -20.64
C ALA A 161 -16.53 31.01 -19.36
N HIS A 162 -17.82 31.14 -19.02
CA HIS A 162 -18.24 31.78 -17.78
C HIS A 162 -17.73 31.06 -16.52
N LEU A 163 -17.73 29.72 -16.51
CA LEU A 163 -17.15 28.95 -15.39
C LEU A 163 -15.65 29.18 -15.25
N VAL A 164 -14.92 29.21 -16.36
CA VAL A 164 -13.47 29.47 -16.38
C VAL A 164 -13.19 30.86 -15.82
N GLU A 165 -13.91 31.89 -16.29
CA GLU A 165 -13.79 33.26 -15.78
C GLU A 165 -14.03 33.32 -14.28
N ARG A 166 -15.11 32.68 -13.79
CA ARG A 166 -15.44 32.65 -12.36
C ARG A 166 -14.38 31.94 -11.51
N ALA A 167 -13.91 30.79 -11.98
CA ALA A 167 -12.86 30.04 -11.28
C ALA A 167 -11.54 30.83 -11.26
N GLU A 168 -11.25 31.55 -12.34
CA GLU A 168 -10.10 32.45 -12.42
C GLU A 168 -10.22 33.62 -11.44
N GLU A 169 -11.38 34.28 -11.35
CA GLU A 169 -11.64 35.36 -10.39
C GLU A 169 -11.52 34.88 -8.94
N GLN A 170 -12.08 33.71 -8.63
CA GLN A 170 -11.97 33.10 -7.30
C GLN A 170 -10.51 32.78 -6.96
N PHE A 171 -9.78 32.19 -7.91
CA PHE A 171 -8.37 31.90 -7.71
C PHE A 171 -7.54 33.18 -7.54
N LYS A 172 -7.79 34.22 -8.35
CA LYS A 172 -7.17 35.55 -8.23
C LYS A 172 -7.38 36.16 -6.84
N ALA A 173 -8.61 36.14 -6.34
CA ALA A 173 -8.93 36.68 -5.02
C ALA A 173 -8.11 35.98 -3.92
N VAL A 174 -8.03 34.65 -3.97
CA VAL A 174 -7.28 33.85 -2.97
C VAL A 174 -5.76 34.00 -3.14
N ALA A 175 -5.27 34.24 -4.35
CA ALA A 175 -3.84 34.45 -4.62
C ALA A 175 -3.35 35.86 -4.26
N ALA A 176 -4.23 36.86 -4.30
CA ALA A 176 -3.91 38.27 -4.05
C ALA A 176 -3.94 38.69 -2.57
N ASP A 177 -4.63 37.95 -1.70
CA ASP A 177 -4.67 38.27 -0.26
C ASP A 177 -3.30 38.00 0.40
N ASP A 178 -2.72 39.07 0.97
CA ASP A 178 -1.66 38.93 1.97
C ASP A 178 -2.26 38.21 3.18
N ALA A 179 -1.78 36.99 3.43
CA ALA A 179 -2.43 36.00 4.28
C ALA A 179 -2.51 36.38 5.78
N ASP A 180 -3.45 37.27 6.12
CA ASP A 180 -4.12 37.25 7.42
C ASP A 180 -5.30 36.27 7.39
N ASP A 181 -5.62 35.67 8.53
CA ASP A 181 -6.49 34.49 8.79
C ASP A 181 -7.94 34.52 8.22
N ALA A 182 -8.32 35.50 7.38
CA ALA A 182 -9.68 35.72 6.91
C ALA A 182 -10.06 35.02 5.57
N ALA A 183 -9.10 34.48 4.80
CA ALA A 183 -9.37 33.84 3.51
C ALA A 183 -9.42 32.30 3.61
N GLY A 184 -10.43 31.65 3.00
CA GLY A 184 -10.66 30.19 3.01
C GLY A 184 -9.55 29.32 2.36
N PRO A 185 -9.80 28.02 2.09
CA PRO A 185 -8.77 27.10 1.58
C PRO A 185 -8.32 27.43 0.15
N VAL A 186 -7.03 27.27 -0.15
CA VAL A 186 -6.40 27.64 -1.45
C VAL A 186 -6.39 26.48 -2.45
N LEU A 187 -6.15 25.27 -1.96
CA LEU A 187 -5.95 24.08 -2.79
C LEU A 187 -7.20 23.68 -3.60
N PRO A 188 -8.44 23.72 -3.05
CA PRO A 188 -9.62 23.35 -3.84
C PRO A 188 -9.94 24.31 -4.99
N PRO A 189 -9.97 25.65 -4.79
CA PRO A 189 -10.12 26.60 -5.90
C PRO A 189 -9.03 26.43 -6.96
N LEU A 190 -7.79 26.20 -6.55
CA LEU A 190 -6.68 25.92 -7.47
C LEU A 190 -6.91 24.65 -8.31
N LEU A 191 -7.25 23.54 -7.68
CA LEU A 191 -7.51 22.27 -8.38
C LEU A 191 -8.72 22.38 -9.31
N PHE A 192 -9.74 23.14 -8.89
CA PHE A 192 -10.92 23.41 -9.69
C PHE A 192 -10.59 24.26 -10.92
N TYR A 193 -9.82 25.33 -10.74
CA TYR A 193 -9.29 26.13 -11.84
C TYR A 193 -8.45 25.26 -12.79
N GLU A 194 -7.52 24.44 -12.28
CA GLU A 194 -6.70 23.55 -13.10
C GLU A 194 -7.55 22.55 -13.89
N PHE A 195 -8.60 22.02 -13.29
CA PHE A 195 -9.53 21.11 -13.94
C PHE A 195 -10.25 21.77 -15.12
N LEU A 196 -10.77 22.98 -14.94
CA LEU A 196 -11.39 23.77 -16.01
C LEU A 196 -10.38 24.24 -17.06
N ARG A 197 -9.20 24.69 -16.64
CA ARG A 197 -8.11 25.11 -17.53
C ARG A 197 -7.69 23.96 -18.44
N ALA A 198 -7.54 22.76 -17.86
CA ALA A 198 -7.24 21.54 -18.59
C ALA A 198 -8.32 21.19 -19.60
N GLY A 199 -9.61 21.37 -19.29
CA GLY A 199 -10.68 21.06 -20.24
C GLY A 199 -10.85 22.10 -21.37
N ALA A 200 -10.44 23.35 -21.16
CA ALA A 200 -10.85 24.49 -21.99
C ALA A 200 -10.67 24.29 -23.51
N PRO A 201 -9.56 23.73 -24.02
CA PRO A 201 -9.43 23.49 -25.47
C PRO A 201 -10.52 22.58 -26.04
N ALA A 202 -11.05 21.62 -25.27
CA ALA A 202 -12.13 20.75 -25.74
C ALA A 202 -13.51 21.45 -25.75
N PHE A 203 -13.75 22.37 -24.81
CA PHE A 203 -15.06 22.99 -24.61
C PHE A 203 -15.22 24.36 -25.28
N GLU A 204 -14.10 25.01 -25.63
CA GLU A 204 -14.01 26.27 -26.38
C GLU A 204 -13.26 26.03 -27.71
N PRO A 205 -13.97 25.70 -28.81
CA PRO A 205 -13.36 25.30 -30.08
C PRO A 205 -12.37 26.33 -30.65
N GLY A 206 -12.55 27.62 -30.33
CA GLY A 206 -11.67 28.73 -30.72
C GLY A 206 -10.30 28.73 -30.05
N ARG A 207 -10.07 27.98 -28.96
CA ARG A 207 -8.74 27.81 -28.36
C ARG A 207 -7.90 26.76 -29.10
N GLY A 208 -6.57 26.90 -29.03
CA GLY A 208 -5.57 26.14 -29.82
C GLY A 208 -5.52 24.61 -29.62
N LEU A 209 -4.30 24.06 -29.52
CA LEU A 209 -4.03 22.62 -29.51
C LEU A 209 -4.49 21.92 -28.21
N PRO A 210 -4.72 20.57 -28.24
CA PRO A 210 -5.04 19.79 -27.05
C PRO A 210 -4.09 20.05 -25.88
N PRO A 211 -4.58 20.05 -24.63
CA PRO A 211 -3.82 20.40 -23.43
C PRO A 211 -2.91 19.28 -22.92
N ALA A 212 -3.24 18.02 -23.19
CA ALA A 212 -2.43 16.87 -22.81
C ALA A 212 -1.28 16.63 -23.81
N ILE A 213 -0.09 16.32 -23.29
CA ILE A 213 1.13 15.83 -23.99
C ILE A 213 1.31 16.44 -25.39
N ARG A 214 2.00 17.58 -25.46
CA ARG A 214 2.32 18.29 -26.71
C ARG A 214 3.73 17.96 -27.18
N SER A 215 3.92 17.84 -28.50
CA SER A 215 5.26 17.79 -29.10
C SER A 215 5.91 19.18 -29.10
N GLU A 216 7.23 19.23 -29.31
CA GLU A 216 7.94 20.51 -29.52
C GLU A 216 7.40 21.26 -30.76
N ALA A 217 6.94 20.53 -31.79
CA ALA A 217 6.31 21.11 -32.97
C ALA A 217 4.97 21.78 -32.64
N ASP A 218 4.15 21.13 -31.80
CA ASP A 218 2.91 21.69 -31.28
C ASP A 218 3.16 22.96 -30.46
N GLN A 219 4.21 22.93 -29.63
CA GLN A 219 4.60 24.09 -28.83
C GLN A 219 5.12 25.26 -29.69
N LYS A 220 5.81 24.95 -30.79
CA LYS A 220 6.25 25.95 -31.77
C LYS A 220 5.10 26.52 -32.59
N ALA A 221 4.09 25.72 -32.93
CA ALA A 221 2.88 26.18 -33.60
C ALA A 221 2.08 27.19 -32.74
N LEU A 222 2.13 27.02 -31.41
CA LEU A 222 1.55 27.96 -30.44
C LEU A 222 2.35 29.27 -30.27
N ALA A 223 3.54 29.40 -30.86
CA ALA A 223 4.40 30.57 -30.64
C ALA A 223 3.90 31.86 -31.32
N GLY A 224 3.05 31.76 -32.34
CA GLY A 224 2.53 32.91 -33.10
C GLY A 224 1.39 33.70 -32.42
N ASP A 225 0.88 33.23 -31.30
CA ASP A 225 -0.34 33.75 -30.64
C ASP A 225 0.00 34.26 -29.22
N ALA A 226 0.84 35.31 -29.17
CA ALA A 226 1.57 35.73 -27.96
C ALA A 226 0.71 36.23 -26.79
N ASP A 227 -0.51 36.71 -27.07
CA ASP A 227 -1.29 37.49 -26.11
C ASP A 227 -2.40 36.71 -25.38
N ASN A 228 -2.65 35.44 -25.72
CA ASN A 228 -3.75 34.67 -25.12
C ASN A 228 -3.40 33.20 -24.86
N ALA A 229 -3.67 32.74 -23.64
CA ALA A 229 -3.60 31.37 -23.11
C ALA A 229 -2.29 30.90 -22.46
N ASP A 230 -2.43 30.50 -21.19
CA ASP A 230 -1.51 29.62 -20.45
C ASP A 230 -1.25 28.33 -21.25
N ARG A 231 0.03 28.10 -21.58
CA ARG A 231 0.49 27.09 -22.56
C ARG A 231 0.94 25.78 -21.91
N MET A 232 0.75 25.60 -20.60
CA MET A 232 1.37 24.50 -19.86
C MET A 232 0.77 23.13 -20.22
N PRO A 233 1.54 22.18 -20.80
CA PRO A 233 1.04 20.85 -21.13
C PRO A 233 0.85 19.99 -19.87
N ILE A 234 -0.13 19.09 -19.91
CA ILE A 234 -0.41 18.11 -18.87
C ILE A 234 0.16 16.76 -19.32
N SER A 235 0.98 16.13 -18.46
CA SER A 235 1.47 14.77 -18.69
C SER A 235 0.68 13.77 -17.86
N PHE A 236 0.36 12.61 -18.43
CA PHE A 236 -0.30 11.50 -17.74
C PHE A 236 0.62 10.29 -17.72
N ALA A 237 0.85 9.73 -16.54
CA ALA A 237 1.65 8.51 -16.40
C ALA A 237 0.92 7.50 -15.51
N PHE A 238 1.00 6.22 -15.87
CA PHE A 238 0.22 5.16 -15.24
C PHE A 238 1.13 4.12 -14.58
N THR A 239 0.76 3.63 -13.41
CA THR A 239 1.41 2.46 -12.80
C THR A 239 0.93 1.17 -13.46
N HIS A 240 1.57 0.04 -13.17
CA HIS A 240 1.08 -1.26 -13.64
C HIS A 240 -0.34 -1.56 -13.15
N SER A 241 -0.68 -1.21 -11.90
CA SER A 241 -2.06 -1.33 -11.40
C SER A 241 -3.04 -0.42 -12.13
N GLY A 242 -2.61 0.79 -12.53
CA GLY A 242 -3.43 1.65 -13.37
C GLY A 242 -3.75 1.06 -14.74
N LEU A 243 -2.77 0.41 -15.39
CA LEU A 243 -3.00 -0.29 -16.67
C LEU A 243 -3.94 -1.49 -16.50
N GLN A 244 -3.86 -2.19 -15.37
CA GLN A 244 -4.78 -3.25 -15.01
C GLN A 244 -6.21 -2.72 -14.81
N ALA A 245 -6.38 -1.63 -14.07
CA ALA A 245 -7.66 -0.95 -13.90
C ALA A 245 -8.26 -0.48 -15.24
N LEU A 246 -7.41 -0.11 -16.20
CA LEU A 246 -7.80 0.26 -17.57
C LEU A 246 -8.19 -0.92 -18.48
N ARG A 247 -8.07 -2.15 -18.00
CA ARG A 247 -8.46 -3.40 -18.69
C ARG A 247 -7.55 -3.78 -19.85
N PHE A 248 -6.25 -3.51 -19.71
CA PHE A 248 -5.27 -4.04 -20.65
C PHE A 248 -5.34 -5.57 -20.65
N ASP A 249 -5.17 -6.18 -21.82
CA ASP A 249 -5.16 -7.63 -21.97
C ASP A 249 -4.09 -8.28 -21.07
N ALA A 250 -4.41 -9.46 -20.53
CA ALA A 250 -3.56 -10.13 -19.56
C ALA A 250 -2.18 -10.50 -20.13
N ASN A 251 -2.10 -10.87 -21.41
CA ASN A 251 -0.82 -11.16 -22.06
C ASN A 251 -0.01 -9.87 -22.23
N THR A 252 -0.68 -8.77 -22.58
CA THR A 252 -0.04 -7.46 -22.71
C THR A 252 0.52 -6.97 -21.37
N LEU A 253 -0.27 -7.05 -20.29
CA LEU A 253 0.20 -6.74 -18.93
C LEU A 253 1.39 -7.61 -18.52
N ALA A 254 1.34 -8.92 -18.78
CA ALA A 254 2.43 -9.84 -18.48
C ALA A 254 3.73 -9.51 -19.24
N SER A 255 3.61 -8.88 -20.42
CA SER A 255 4.75 -8.51 -21.27
C SER A 255 5.54 -7.30 -20.77
N PHE A 256 5.03 -6.51 -19.82
CA PHE A 256 5.80 -5.39 -19.27
C PHE A 256 7.03 -5.86 -18.47
N PRO A 257 8.09 -5.03 -18.38
CA PRO A 257 9.27 -5.35 -17.57
C PRO A 257 8.96 -5.62 -16.10
N ASP A 258 9.67 -6.58 -15.48
CA ASP A 258 9.42 -7.01 -14.10
C ASP A 258 9.52 -5.85 -13.09
N ALA A 259 10.51 -4.96 -13.23
CA ALA A 259 10.66 -3.80 -12.36
C ALA A 259 9.39 -2.92 -12.35
N PHE A 260 8.76 -2.70 -13.51
CA PHE A 260 7.53 -1.93 -13.61
C PHE A 260 6.32 -2.71 -13.05
N LYS A 261 6.22 -4.02 -13.30
CA LYS A 261 5.13 -4.87 -12.77
C LYS A 261 5.15 -4.95 -11.24
N GLU A 262 6.34 -5.03 -10.64
CA GLU A 262 6.50 -5.10 -9.18
C GLU A 262 6.22 -3.78 -8.47
N GLY A 263 6.60 -2.65 -9.08
CA GLY A 263 6.52 -1.31 -8.48
C GLY A 263 7.66 -1.03 -7.50
N MET A 264 7.93 0.26 -7.25
CA MET A 264 9.15 0.68 -6.55
C MET A 264 9.21 0.21 -5.09
N ALA A 265 8.07 0.20 -4.38
CA ALA A 265 8.03 -0.17 -2.97
C ALA A 265 8.42 -1.64 -2.73
N ALA A 266 8.07 -2.55 -3.65
CA ALA A 266 8.51 -3.95 -3.60
C ALA A 266 10.04 -4.08 -3.86
N ARG A 267 10.59 -3.13 -4.61
CA ARG A 267 12.00 -3.07 -5.04
C ARG A 267 12.91 -2.33 -4.07
N ALA A 268 12.37 -1.79 -2.97
CA ALA A 268 13.08 -1.01 -1.96
C ALA A 268 14.38 -1.66 -1.44
N ARG A 269 14.42 -2.98 -1.26
CA ARG A 269 15.63 -3.70 -0.84
C ARG A 269 16.77 -3.56 -1.86
N ARG A 270 16.49 -3.62 -3.16
CA ARG A 270 17.48 -3.40 -4.23
C ARG A 270 17.96 -1.95 -4.20
N LEU A 271 17.03 -1.01 -4.03
CA LEU A 271 17.32 0.43 -4.00
C LEU A 271 18.03 0.88 -2.71
N ARG A 272 18.17 -0.01 -1.72
CA ARG A 272 18.63 0.28 -0.34
C ARG A 272 17.78 1.34 0.37
N ASP A 273 16.49 1.38 0.05
CA ASP A 273 15.48 2.11 0.79
C ASP A 273 15.19 1.34 2.09
N THR A 274 16.07 1.52 3.08
CA THR A 274 16.02 0.86 4.39
C THR A 274 15.98 1.88 5.53
N GLY A 275 15.61 1.44 6.73
CA GLY A 275 15.56 2.31 7.91
C GLY A 275 14.59 3.49 7.67
N PRO A 276 14.96 4.74 7.97
CA PRO A 276 14.07 5.89 7.78
C PRO A 276 13.67 6.23 6.33
N SER A 277 14.19 5.50 5.34
CA SER A 277 13.82 5.61 3.92
C SER A 277 13.02 4.41 3.42
N ALA A 278 12.78 3.42 4.27
CA ALA A 278 12.03 2.23 3.90
C ALA A 278 10.57 2.56 3.59
N PRO A 279 9.88 1.78 2.74
CA PRO A 279 8.48 2.00 2.37
C PRO A 279 7.52 2.22 3.54
N GLU A 280 7.81 1.65 4.71
CA GLU A 280 7.04 1.87 5.93
C GLU A 280 7.11 3.30 6.52
N TYR A 281 8.00 4.15 6.01
CA TYR A 281 8.15 5.56 6.34
C TYR A 281 7.73 6.48 5.18
N TRP A 282 7.18 5.94 4.09
CA TRP A 282 6.73 6.75 2.97
C TRP A 282 5.42 7.49 3.29
N GLU A 283 5.29 8.69 2.73
CA GLU A 283 4.22 9.64 2.97
C GLU A 283 3.04 9.40 2.03
N GLY A 284 1.82 9.62 2.54
CA GLY A 284 0.58 9.45 1.78
C GLY A 284 0.53 8.11 1.02
N GLU A 285 -0.06 8.07 -0.17
CA GLU A 285 -0.29 6.79 -0.87
C GLU A 285 0.84 6.34 -1.80
N LEU A 286 1.97 7.05 -1.79
CA LEU A 286 3.08 6.75 -2.68
C LEU A 286 3.60 5.31 -2.46
N GLY A 287 3.71 4.55 -3.55
CA GLY A 287 4.17 3.15 -3.53
C GLY A 287 3.10 2.11 -3.18
N LEU A 288 1.83 2.52 -3.00
CA LEU A 288 0.69 1.62 -2.88
C LEU A 288 0.06 1.34 -4.24
N LYS A 289 -0.48 0.12 -4.41
CA LYS A 289 -1.19 -0.28 -5.64
C LYS A 289 -2.43 0.57 -5.97
N SER A 290 -2.94 1.32 -5.00
CA SER A 290 -4.06 2.23 -5.20
C SER A 290 -3.72 3.48 -6.02
N VAL A 291 -2.43 3.79 -6.19
CA VAL A 291 -1.99 4.82 -7.12
C VAL A 291 -2.02 4.21 -8.52
N HIS A 292 -3.00 4.59 -9.34
CA HIS A 292 -3.14 4.12 -10.72
C HIS A 292 -2.32 4.99 -11.68
N GLY A 293 -2.06 6.23 -11.31
CA GLY A 293 -1.26 7.14 -12.10
C GLY A 293 -1.13 8.50 -11.45
N TYR A 294 -0.47 9.40 -12.15
CA TYR A 294 -0.51 10.83 -11.83
C TYR A 294 -0.64 11.67 -13.09
N PHE A 295 -1.13 12.88 -12.90
CA PHE A 295 -1.01 13.94 -13.88
C PHE A 295 -0.39 15.19 -13.27
N THR A 296 0.19 16.03 -14.12
CA THR A 296 0.84 17.28 -13.67
C THR A 296 -0.04 18.49 -13.98
N GLY A 297 -0.41 19.27 -12.96
CA GLY A 297 -1.12 20.55 -13.10
C GLY A 297 -0.17 21.73 -12.88
N GLY A 298 -0.42 22.89 -13.47
CA GLY A 298 0.45 24.07 -13.42
C GLY A 298 -0.14 25.30 -14.10
N PHE A 299 -0.68 26.23 -13.31
CA PHE A 299 -1.15 27.52 -13.81
C PHE A 299 0.01 28.48 -14.07
N GLY A 300 -0.22 29.45 -14.96
CA GLY A 300 0.71 30.55 -15.19
C GLY A 300 0.79 31.50 -13.99
N THR A 301 1.76 31.32 -13.10
CA THR A 301 2.05 32.29 -12.01
C THR A 301 2.49 33.66 -12.52
N HIS A 302 2.92 33.77 -13.78
CA HIS A 302 3.21 35.08 -14.39
C HIS A 302 1.94 35.93 -14.58
N ALA A 303 0.75 35.32 -14.57
CA ALA A 303 -0.52 36.03 -14.67
C ALA A 303 -0.99 36.60 -13.32
N TYR A 304 -0.47 36.11 -12.19
CA TYR A 304 -0.94 36.45 -10.84
C TYR A 304 0.22 36.60 -9.85
N PRO A 305 0.39 37.75 -9.17
CA PRO A 305 1.39 37.87 -8.12
C PRO A 305 1.07 36.90 -6.97
N THR A 306 2.00 36.02 -6.60
CA THR A 306 1.86 35.10 -5.46
C THR A 306 2.90 35.41 -4.38
N SER A 307 2.48 35.65 -3.14
CA SER A 307 3.38 35.86 -2.00
C SER A 307 3.94 34.53 -1.45
N GLU A 308 5.02 34.57 -0.66
CA GLU A 308 5.51 33.36 0.04
C GLU A 308 4.49 32.84 1.08
N ALA A 309 3.62 33.71 1.59
CA ALA A 309 2.54 33.31 2.48
C ALA A 309 1.51 32.41 1.78
N PHE A 310 1.14 32.74 0.53
CA PHE A 310 0.33 31.87 -0.34
C PHE A 310 0.96 30.48 -0.50
N TRP A 311 2.25 30.42 -0.86
CA TRP A 311 2.94 29.14 -1.06
C TRP A 311 3.06 28.33 0.22
N LYS A 312 3.29 28.98 1.37
CA LYS A 312 3.32 28.33 2.68
C LYS A 312 1.97 27.70 3.00
N LYS A 313 0.87 28.42 2.77
CA LYS A 313 -0.50 27.90 2.95
C LYS A 313 -0.78 26.72 2.01
N LEU A 314 -0.46 26.85 0.73
CA LEU A 314 -0.64 25.77 -0.25
C LEU A 314 0.17 24.52 0.12
N ARG A 315 1.42 24.66 0.57
CA ARG A 315 2.24 23.54 1.08
C ARG A 315 1.61 22.91 2.32
N ALA A 316 1.09 23.71 3.25
CA ALA A 316 0.41 23.21 4.43
C ALA A 316 -0.86 22.44 4.07
N GLU A 317 -1.66 22.93 3.12
CA GLU A 317 -2.87 22.27 2.63
C GLU A 317 -2.57 21.00 1.82
N ALA A 318 -1.54 20.99 0.97
CA ALA A 318 -1.12 19.77 0.26
C ALA A 318 -0.62 18.69 1.25
N ARG A 319 0.16 19.08 2.26
CA ARG A 319 0.57 18.17 3.35
C ARG A 319 -0.63 17.68 4.15
N ALA A 320 -1.56 18.58 4.47
CA ALA A 320 -2.80 18.24 5.15
C ALA A 320 -3.66 17.27 4.33
N PHE A 321 -3.74 17.44 3.03
CA PHE A 321 -4.42 16.51 2.14
C PHE A 321 -3.78 15.12 2.21
N ASN A 322 -2.44 15.04 2.21
CA ASN A 322 -1.70 13.77 2.26
C ASN A 322 -1.70 13.11 3.65
N ASP A 323 -1.78 13.90 4.72
CA ASP A 323 -1.66 13.50 6.13
C ASP A 323 -2.77 14.16 6.97
N ALA A 324 -4.05 13.91 6.63
CA ALA A 324 -5.20 14.58 7.25
C ALA A 324 -5.33 14.22 8.73
N THR A 325 -4.91 15.12 9.61
CA THR A 325 -4.82 14.91 11.07
C THR A 325 -5.93 15.54 11.89
N ASP A 326 -6.83 16.32 11.28
CA ASP A 326 -7.93 17.02 11.95
C ASP A 326 -9.14 17.23 11.01
N ASP A 327 -10.26 17.67 11.59
CA ASP A 327 -11.58 17.71 10.92
C ASP A 327 -11.63 18.71 9.74
N ALA A 328 -10.95 19.86 9.85
CA ALA A 328 -10.89 20.85 8.77
C ALA A 328 -10.13 20.30 7.54
N LYS A 329 -9.14 19.43 7.77
CA LYS A 329 -8.36 18.78 6.71
C LYS A 329 -9.06 17.58 6.10
N GLU A 330 -9.96 16.92 6.83
CA GLU A 330 -10.85 15.91 6.26
C GLU A 330 -11.82 16.57 5.28
N GLN A 331 -12.48 17.67 5.66
CA GLN A 331 -13.35 18.48 4.80
C GLN A 331 -12.67 18.90 3.48
N LEU A 332 -11.38 19.25 3.53
CA LEU A 332 -10.58 19.55 2.34
C LEU A 332 -10.55 18.38 1.34
N ARG A 333 -10.40 17.15 1.83
CA ARG A 333 -10.42 15.93 0.99
C ARG A 333 -11.82 15.66 0.44
N GLU A 334 -12.87 15.92 1.22
CA GLU A 334 -14.27 15.75 0.78
C GLU A 334 -14.56 16.64 -0.42
N LEU A 335 -14.22 17.93 -0.31
CA LEU A 335 -14.46 18.92 -1.35
C LEU A 335 -13.73 18.56 -2.66
N ILE A 336 -12.46 18.16 -2.56
CA ILE A 336 -11.67 17.68 -3.70
C ILE A 336 -12.27 16.37 -4.26
N GLY A 337 -12.73 15.48 -3.38
CA GLY A 337 -13.34 14.20 -3.75
C GLY A 337 -14.59 14.37 -4.59
N VAL A 338 -15.48 15.30 -4.24
CA VAL A 338 -16.71 15.59 -5.01
C VAL A 338 -16.38 16.02 -6.43
N LEU A 339 -15.37 16.87 -6.62
CA LEU A 339 -14.97 17.37 -7.92
C LEU A 339 -14.52 16.23 -8.85
N PHE A 340 -13.57 15.40 -8.42
CA PHE A 340 -12.94 14.41 -9.30
C PHE A 340 -13.76 13.12 -9.46
N ARG A 341 -14.63 12.77 -8.50
CA ARG A 341 -15.48 11.58 -8.61
C ARG A 341 -16.49 11.68 -9.76
N SER A 342 -16.92 12.90 -10.09
CA SER A 342 -17.82 13.15 -11.24
C SER A 342 -17.20 12.74 -12.58
N VAL A 343 -15.86 12.69 -12.66
CA VAL A 343 -15.11 12.28 -13.85
C VAL A 343 -14.51 10.88 -13.71
N GLY A 344 -14.98 10.07 -12.76
CA GLY A 344 -14.50 8.71 -12.55
C GLY A 344 -13.10 8.62 -11.91
N LEU A 345 -12.66 9.67 -11.21
CA LEU A 345 -11.36 9.73 -10.52
C LEU A 345 -11.48 9.92 -9.02
N GLU A 346 -10.50 9.38 -8.29
CA GLU A 346 -10.29 9.70 -6.89
C GLU A 346 -8.86 10.20 -6.69
N ILE A 347 -8.69 11.43 -6.20
CA ILE A 347 -7.37 11.96 -5.88
C ILE A 347 -6.89 11.36 -4.56
N VAL A 348 -5.73 10.71 -4.60
CA VAL A 348 -5.20 9.97 -3.46
C VAL A 348 -4.03 10.67 -2.78
N HIS A 349 -3.22 11.41 -3.54
CA HIS A 349 -2.01 12.08 -3.06
C HIS A 349 -1.67 13.30 -3.92
N ILE A 350 -1.09 14.36 -3.33
CA ILE A 350 -0.72 15.60 -4.03
C ILE A 350 0.68 16.04 -3.59
N GLU A 351 1.59 16.29 -4.54
CA GLU A 351 2.90 16.89 -4.23
C GLU A 351 3.08 18.23 -4.94
N LEU A 352 3.62 19.21 -4.21
CA LEU A 352 3.99 20.51 -4.75
C LEU A 352 5.51 20.61 -4.86
N GLY A 353 6.00 20.66 -6.09
CA GLY A 353 7.35 21.08 -6.42
C GLY A 353 7.43 22.60 -6.59
N GLN A 354 8.49 23.21 -6.11
CA GLN A 354 8.80 24.63 -6.24
C GLN A 354 10.33 24.80 -6.21
N ASP A 355 10.89 25.47 -7.23
CA ASP A 355 12.30 25.86 -7.25
C ASP A 355 12.57 26.79 -6.05
N PRO A 356 13.63 26.53 -5.25
CA PRO A 356 13.85 27.28 -4.04
C PRO A 356 14.49 28.63 -4.39
N HIS A 357 14.08 29.68 -3.67
CA HIS A 357 14.58 31.05 -3.84
C HIS A 357 15.31 31.52 -2.57
N GLN A 358 16.20 32.52 -2.69
CA GLN A 358 16.96 33.06 -1.55
C GLN A 358 16.32 34.31 -0.95
N HIS A 359 15.78 35.21 -1.78
CA HIS A 359 15.15 36.46 -1.36
C HIS A 359 13.77 36.70 -2.00
N ALA A 360 12.95 37.59 -1.41
CA ALA A 360 11.66 37.99 -2.00
C ALA A 360 11.84 38.65 -3.38
N ASP A 361 12.94 39.38 -3.58
CA ASP A 361 13.31 39.96 -4.88
C ASP A 361 13.70 38.88 -5.90
N ASP A 362 14.24 37.73 -5.46
CA ASP A 362 14.51 36.59 -6.35
C ASP A 362 13.21 35.92 -6.76
N GLN A 363 12.19 35.92 -5.90
CA GLN A 363 10.86 35.45 -6.25
C GLN A 363 10.22 36.39 -7.28
N ALA A 364 10.35 37.70 -7.13
CA ALA A 364 9.91 38.67 -8.12
C ALA A 364 10.67 38.50 -9.45
N ALA A 365 11.99 38.31 -9.41
CA ALA A 365 12.80 37.99 -10.58
C ALA A 365 12.38 36.66 -11.22
N LEU A 366 12.07 35.62 -10.41
CA LEU A 366 11.51 34.32 -10.82
C LEU A 366 10.12 34.40 -11.46
N LEU A 367 9.42 35.52 -11.29
CA LEU A 367 8.10 35.80 -11.84
C LEU A 367 8.11 36.85 -12.95
N ASP A 368 9.17 37.65 -13.08
CA ASP A 368 9.35 38.64 -14.16
C ASP A 368 9.72 37.96 -15.50
N PRO A 369 8.86 37.99 -16.53
CA PRO A 369 9.14 37.37 -17.82
C PRO A 369 10.32 37.99 -18.58
N THR A 370 10.78 39.19 -18.18
CA THR A 370 11.94 39.88 -18.74
C THR A 370 13.26 39.60 -18.00
N ALA A 371 13.18 39.01 -16.80
CA ALA A 371 14.35 38.64 -16.00
C ALA A 371 15.03 37.39 -16.56
N ARG A 372 16.37 37.42 -16.61
CA ARG A 372 17.18 36.27 -17.03
C ARG A 372 16.94 35.08 -16.10
N GLN A 373 16.95 33.86 -16.66
CA GLN A 373 16.70 32.65 -15.89
C GLN A 373 17.74 32.49 -14.78
N THR A 374 17.28 32.42 -13.53
CA THR A 374 18.14 32.08 -12.40
C THR A 374 18.47 30.57 -12.43
N PRO A 375 19.72 30.19 -12.18
CA PRO A 375 20.12 28.79 -12.17
C PRO A 375 19.39 28.00 -11.08
N ARG A 376 18.87 26.82 -11.43
CA ARG A 376 18.18 25.95 -10.46
C ARG A 376 19.16 25.43 -9.41
N THR A 377 18.77 25.58 -8.14
CA THR A 377 19.57 25.18 -6.98
C THR A 377 18.75 24.20 -6.13
N GLU A 378 19.38 23.13 -5.63
CA GLU A 378 18.74 22.22 -4.67
C GLU A 378 19.00 22.64 -3.21
N HIS A 379 18.37 21.99 -2.23
CA HIS A 379 18.36 22.50 -0.85
C HIS A 379 19.69 22.44 -0.10
N PHE A 380 20.67 21.64 -0.54
CA PHE A 380 22.05 21.74 -0.03
C PHE A 380 22.84 22.94 -0.60
N GLY A 381 22.25 23.67 -1.56
CA GLY A 381 22.81 24.90 -2.13
C GLY A 381 23.62 24.70 -3.42
N TYR A 382 23.54 23.53 -4.05
CA TYR A 382 24.25 23.22 -5.29
C TYR A 382 23.35 23.42 -6.52
N ARG A 383 23.93 23.97 -7.60
CA ARG A 383 23.25 24.01 -8.91
C ARG A 383 22.96 22.59 -9.41
N ASP A 384 21.71 22.33 -9.79
CA ASP A 384 21.25 21.05 -10.34
C ASP A 384 20.86 21.19 -11.82
N ASN A 385 20.51 20.07 -12.46
CA ASN A 385 20.07 19.93 -13.85
C ASN A 385 21.13 20.27 -14.93
N LEU A 386 22.40 20.41 -14.54
CA LEU A 386 23.51 20.76 -15.45
C LEU A 386 23.91 19.62 -16.42
N SER A 387 23.92 18.38 -15.95
CA SER A 387 24.36 17.22 -16.72
C SER A 387 23.16 16.34 -17.07
N GLN A 388 22.76 16.39 -18.35
CA GLN A 388 21.67 15.62 -18.94
C GLN A 388 22.16 14.91 -20.20
N PRO A 389 21.66 13.69 -20.52
CA PRO A 389 21.95 13.06 -21.80
C PRO A 389 21.42 13.91 -22.95
N PHE A 390 22.29 14.19 -23.93
CA PHE A 390 21.88 14.76 -25.21
C PHE A 390 21.47 13.60 -26.11
N VAL A 391 20.17 13.45 -26.35
CA VAL A 391 19.58 12.35 -27.10
C VAL A 391 19.59 12.67 -28.60
N ASP A 392 19.98 11.71 -29.46
CA ASP A 392 20.10 11.92 -30.90
C ASP A 392 18.74 11.99 -31.62
N LEU A 393 18.02 13.09 -31.44
CA LEU A 393 16.77 13.38 -32.12
C LEU A 393 16.97 14.29 -33.34
N GLY A 394 18.20 14.42 -33.84
CA GLY A 394 18.54 15.35 -34.93
C GLY A 394 18.44 16.84 -34.55
N LEU A 395 18.54 17.16 -33.26
CA LEU A 395 18.33 18.51 -32.72
C LEU A 395 19.55 19.45 -32.80
N GLY A 396 20.67 19.01 -33.37
CA GLY A 396 21.88 19.80 -33.56
C GLY A 396 23.14 19.15 -32.98
N ASP A 397 24.20 19.94 -32.82
CA ASP A 397 25.48 19.46 -32.29
C ASP A 397 25.36 19.04 -30.82
N THR A 398 25.97 17.89 -30.49
CA THR A 398 25.98 17.37 -29.12
C THR A 398 26.69 18.34 -28.18
N LEU A 399 25.96 18.80 -27.16
CA LEU A 399 26.54 19.69 -26.15
C LEU A 399 27.67 18.99 -25.38
N PRO A 400 28.73 19.72 -25.02
CA PRO A 400 29.80 19.17 -24.19
C PRO A 400 29.30 18.58 -22.87
N GLY A 401 29.73 17.36 -22.58
CA GLY A 401 29.29 16.60 -21.41
C GLY A 401 27.87 16.04 -21.48
N GLY A 402 27.11 16.32 -22.55
CA GLY A 402 25.77 15.80 -22.78
C GLY A 402 25.77 14.40 -23.38
N GLY A 403 26.77 14.09 -24.20
CA GLY A 403 26.92 12.79 -24.85
C GLY A 403 27.79 11.79 -24.08
N THR A 404 28.39 10.87 -24.82
CA THR A 404 29.46 9.97 -24.35
C THR A 404 30.76 10.30 -25.07
N ALA A 405 31.89 10.24 -24.37
CA ALA A 405 33.19 10.56 -24.96
C ALA A 405 33.54 9.61 -26.12
N SER A 406 33.92 10.19 -27.27
CA SER A 406 34.41 9.46 -28.45
C SER A 406 35.92 9.22 -28.39
N ARG A 407 36.53 8.49 -29.36
CA ARG A 407 38.00 8.30 -29.43
C ARG A 407 38.71 9.59 -29.89
N LEU A 408 37.98 10.51 -30.50
CA LEU A 408 38.49 11.72 -31.14
C LEU A 408 38.26 12.97 -30.29
N SER A 409 38.05 12.79 -28.99
CA SER A 409 37.74 13.87 -28.06
C SER A 409 36.49 14.69 -28.37
N SER A 410 35.53 14.13 -29.12
CA SER A 410 34.19 14.69 -29.30
C SER A 410 33.16 14.01 -28.37
N TRP A 411 31.99 14.63 -28.20
CA TRP A 411 30.84 14.06 -27.49
C TRP A 411 29.88 13.43 -28.51
N THR A 412 29.61 12.14 -28.38
CA THR A 412 28.63 11.40 -29.20
C THR A 412 27.28 11.44 -28.50
N PRO A 413 26.17 11.76 -29.18
CA PRO A 413 24.86 11.79 -28.54
C PRO A 413 24.46 10.38 -28.07
N VAL A 414 23.51 10.34 -27.13
CA VAL A 414 22.94 9.08 -26.61
C VAL A 414 21.87 8.60 -27.58
N ALA A 415 21.84 7.29 -27.85
CA ALA A 415 20.84 6.67 -28.70
C ALA A 415 19.41 6.93 -28.16
N PRO A 416 18.43 7.28 -29.02
CA PRO A 416 17.07 7.56 -28.55
C PRO A 416 16.39 6.38 -27.85
N GLY A 417 16.78 5.13 -28.18
CA GLY A 417 16.30 3.92 -27.52
C GLY A 417 16.65 3.81 -26.04
N GLU A 418 17.57 4.64 -25.52
CA GLU A 418 17.81 4.71 -24.07
C GLU A 418 16.68 5.43 -23.32
N ILE A 419 15.87 6.22 -24.02
CA ILE A 419 14.75 6.98 -23.44
C ILE A 419 13.39 6.53 -23.99
N PHE A 420 13.28 6.29 -25.29
CA PHE A 420 12.02 5.94 -25.96
C PHE A 420 12.00 4.46 -26.36
N LEU A 421 10.85 3.80 -26.21
CA LEU A 421 10.73 2.34 -26.39
C LEU A 421 10.69 1.88 -27.87
N ASP A 422 10.43 2.78 -28.81
CA ASP A 422 10.31 2.50 -30.25
C ASP A 422 11.52 2.95 -31.07
N GLN A 423 12.65 3.22 -30.39
CA GLN A 423 13.88 3.67 -31.02
C GLN A 423 15.00 2.67 -30.76
N PRO A 424 16.00 2.58 -31.65
CA PRO A 424 17.17 1.74 -31.43
C PRO A 424 17.98 2.24 -30.23
N ASP A 425 18.38 1.31 -29.37
CA ASP A 425 19.27 1.55 -28.24
C ASP A 425 20.74 1.70 -28.68
N GLU A 426 21.67 1.81 -27.73
CA GLU A 426 23.10 1.97 -28.05
C GLU A 426 23.71 0.79 -28.82
N ASP A 427 23.09 -0.39 -28.82
CA ASP A 427 23.51 -1.55 -29.62
C ASP A 427 22.78 -1.64 -30.96
N GLY A 428 21.88 -0.70 -31.26
CA GLY A 428 21.08 -0.67 -32.48
C GLY A 428 19.81 -1.54 -32.42
N GLU A 429 19.45 -2.04 -31.24
CA GLU A 429 18.31 -2.92 -31.02
C GLU A 429 17.10 -2.13 -30.52
N GLU A 430 15.91 -2.44 -31.01
CA GLU A 430 14.66 -1.85 -30.50
C GLU A 430 14.13 -2.66 -29.29
N HIS A 431 13.50 -1.98 -28.32
CA HIS A 431 12.89 -2.68 -27.20
C HIS A 431 11.74 -3.57 -27.67
N ALA A 432 11.76 -4.85 -27.32
CA ALA A 432 10.70 -5.78 -27.66
C ALA A 432 9.49 -5.72 -26.70
N LEU A 433 9.61 -5.01 -25.58
CA LEU A 433 8.63 -4.98 -24.49
C LEU A 433 8.17 -3.54 -24.19
N PRO A 434 6.87 -3.31 -23.90
CA PRO A 434 5.76 -4.27 -24.02
C PRO A 434 5.56 -4.73 -25.48
N VAL A 435 5.02 -5.93 -25.67
CA VAL A 435 4.96 -6.58 -27.01
C VAL A 435 4.16 -5.76 -28.02
N HIS A 436 3.09 -5.09 -27.56
CA HIS A 436 2.21 -4.32 -28.42
C HIS A 436 2.92 -3.07 -29.01
N PRO A 437 3.09 -2.95 -30.35
CA PRO A 437 3.88 -1.88 -30.96
C PRO A 437 3.38 -0.46 -30.65
N VAL A 438 2.06 -0.25 -30.58
CA VAL A 438 1.48 1.07 -30.26
C VAL A 438 1.89 1.53 -28.85
N LEU A 439 2.04 0.59 -27.90
CA LEU A 439 2.48 0.90 -26.53
C LEU A 439 3.98 1.20 -26.45
N ARG A 440 4.75 0.92 -27.49
CA ARG A 440 6.17 1.31 -27.55
C ARG A 440 6.34 2.68 -28.19
N ARG A 441 5.52 3.02 -29.20
CA ARG A 441 5.64 4.24 -29.99
C ARG A 441 5.64 5.51 -29.13
N GLY A 442 6.74 6.26 -29.14
CA GLY A 442 6.92 7.50 -28.39
C GLY A 442 6.72 7.38 -26.86
N SER A 443 6.76 6.16 -26.31
CA SER A 443 6.50 5.89 -24.89
C SER A 443 7.79 5.77 -24.10
N THR A 444 7.74 5.99 -22.78
CA THR A 444 8.89 5.85 -21.87
C THR A 444 8.44 5.43 -20.47
N PHE A 445 9.36 4.98 -19.62
CA PHE A 445 9.10 4.81 -18.20
C PHE A 445 9.61 6.01 -17.41
N LEU A 446 8.83 6.44 -16.41
CA LEU A 446 9.16 7.48 -15.46
C LEU A 446 9.41 6.88 -14.08
N VAL A 447 10.50 7.30 -13.46
CA VAL A 447 10.81 7.04 -12.05
C VAL A 447 10.44 8.28 -11.26
N PHE A 448 9.56 8.16 -10.27
CA PHE A 448 9.25 9.25 -9.33
C PHE A 448 9.75 8.90 -7.93
N ARG A 449 10.50 9.80 -7.28
CA ARG A 449 10.95 9.66 -5.88
C ARG A 449 10.83 10.98 -5.13
N LYS A 450 10.17 10.96 -3.99
CA LYS A 450 10.21 12.04 -3.00
C LYS A 450 11.45 11.85 -2.12
N LEU A 451 12.43 12.72 -2.26
CA LEU A 451 13.71 12.67 -1.56
C LEU A 451 13.80 13.84 -0.58
N GLU A 452 13.58 13.58 0.70
CA GLU A 452 13.74 14.58 1.76
C GLU A 452 15.22 14.82 2.06
N GLN A 453 15.64 16.08 2.21
CA GLN A 453 17.02 16.48 2.42
C GLN A 453 17.20 17.10 3.81
N ASP A 454 18.08 16.49 4.62
CA ASP A 454 18.48 17.01 5.93
C ASP A 454 19.61 18.04 5.79
N VAL A 455 19.24 19.25 5.37
CA VAL A 455 20.17 20.37 5.16
C VAL A 455 20.92 20.74 6.45
N PRO A 456 20.25 20.90 7.62
CA PRO A 456 20.96 21.16 8.87
C PRO A 456 21.92 20.03 9.25
N GLY A 457 21.50 18.77 9.07
CA GLY A 457 22.35 17.60 9.32
C GLY A 457 23.58 17.55 8.43
N PHE A 458 23.44 17.88 7.15
CA PHE A 458 24.56 18.00 6.21
C PHE A 458 25.56 19.08 6.62
N ARG A 459 25.08 20.31 6.88
CA ARG A 459 25.93 21.42 7.35
C ARG A 459 26.61 21.09 8.68
N SER A 460 25.87 20.49 9.62
CA SER A 460 26.40 20.07 10.92
C SER A 460 27.49 19.01 10.77
N TYR A 461 27.33 18.05 9.85
CA TYR A 461 28.36 17.06 9.55
C TYR A 461 29.63 17.73 9.03
N LEU A 462 29.53 18.61 8.03
CA LEU A 462 30.68 19.35 7.50
C LEU A 462 31.39 20.13 8.62
N GLY A 463 30.63 20.84 9.46
CA GLY A 463 31.16 21.59 10.60
C GLY A 463 31.86 20.73 11.64
N ARG A 464 31.40 19.50 11.90
CA ARG A 464 32.09 18.54 12.77
C ARG A 464 33.41 18.05 12.17
N GLN A 465 33.44 17.81 10.85
CA GLN A 465 34.64 17.34 10.16
C GLN A 465 35.68 18.44 9.97
N ARG A 466 35.25 19.71 9.86
CA ARG A 466 36.12 20.89 9.70
C ARG A 466 35.69 22.03 10.64
N PRO A 467 35.97 21.93 11.95
CA PRO A 467 35.52 22.93 12.92
C PRO A 467 36.17 24.30 12.69
N GLY A 468 35.35 25.36 12.65
CA GLY A 468 35.82 26.75 12.58
C GLY A 468 36.35 27.22 11.22
N ASP A 469 36.27 26.39 10.16
CA ASP A 469 36.76 26.73 8.82
C ASP A 469 35.65 26.57 7.75
N PRO A 470 34.87 27.63 7.45
CA PRO A 470 33.81 27.58 6.45
C PRO A 470 34.31 27.23 5.04
N GLN A 471 35.51 27.66 4.67
CA GLN A 471 36.06 27.39 3.34
C GLN A 471 36.41 25.91 3.19
N ALA A 472 36.98 25.29 4.23
CA ALA A 472 37.23 23.85 4.25
C ALA A 472 35.93 23.03 4.30
N GLN A 473 34.88 23.53 4.97
CA GLN A 473 33.56 22.91 4.97
C GLN A 473 32.95 22.91 3.56
N ASP A 474 32.95 24.06 2.87
CA ASP A 474 32.48 24.17 1.50
C ASP A 474 33.30 23.30 0.54
N ALA A 475 34.62 23.24 0.72
CA ALA A 475 35.49 22.36 -0.07
C ALA A 475 35.16 20.87 0.14
N LEU A 476 34.95 20.43 1.38
CA LEU A 476 34.54 19.06 1.68
C LEU A 476 33.17 18.73 1.05
N GLY A 477 32.20 19.64 1.16
CA GLY A 477 30.91 19.48 0.51
C GLY A 477 31.05 19.38 -1.02
N ALA A 478 31.87 20.23 -1.63
CA ALA A 478 32.16 20.17 -3.06
C ALA A 478 32.83 18.84 -3.47
N GLN A 479 33.71 18.29 -2.64
CA GLN A 479 34.35 16.98 -2.84
C GLN A 479 33.31 15.84 -2.77
N MET A 480 32.38 15.87 -1.82
CA MET A 480 31.30 14.89 -1.70
C MET A 480 30.35 14.92 -2.92
N VAL A 481 30.01 16.11 -3.42
CA VAL A 481 29.15 16.28 -4.60
C VAL A 481 29.91 15.98 -5.90
N GLY A 482 31.15 16.44 -6.00
CA GLY A 482 31.99 16.47 -7.21
C GLY A 482 31.93 17.81 -7.98
N ARG A 483 31.23 18.81 -7.43
CA ARG A 483 31.08 20.17 -7.99
C ARG A 483 30.99 21.20 -6.87
N TRP A 484 31.41 22.43 -7.16
CA TRP A 484 31.14 23.59 -6.31
C TRP A 484 29.67 24.00 -6.34
N LYS A 485 29.20 24.79 -5.36
CA LYS A 485 27.81 25.24 -5.25
C LYS A 485 27.32 25.95 -6.51
N ASN A 486 28.20 26.72 -7.16
CA ASN A 486 27.91 27.40 -8.43
C ASN A 486 27.93 26.50 -9.67
N GLY A 487 28.10 25.18 -9.53
CA GLY A 487 28.08 24.21 -10.62
C GLY A 487 29.43 23.86 -11.24
N ALA A 488 30.51 24.58 -10.91
CA ALA A 488 31.84 24.33 -11.45
C ALA A 488 32.37 22.93 -11.06
N SER A 489 32.91 22.20 -12.05
CA SER A 489 33.44 20.84 -11.84
C SER A 489 34.77 20.84 -11.10
N LEU A 490 34.95 19.91 -10.15
CA LEU A 490 36.24 19.70 -9.48
C LEU A 490 37.33 19.20 -10.42
N VAL A 491 36.99 18.60 -11.56
CA VAL A 491 38.00 18.20 -12.55
C VAL A 491 38.69 19.42 -13.17
N ALA A 492 37.91 20.49 -13.39
CA ALA A 492 38.40 21.76 -13.96
C ALA A 492 38.98 22.70 -12.88
N ALA A 493 38.33 22.78 -11.72
CA ALA A 493 38.72 23.65 -10.61
C ALA A 493 38.77 22.88 -9.28
N PRO A 494 39.81 22.07 -9.03
CA PRO A 494 39.87 21.17 -7.87
C PRO A 494 40.03 21.87 -6.51
N TRP A 495 40.67 23.04 -6.48
CA TRP A 495 41.15 23.64 -5.22
C TRP A 495 40.27 24.79 -4.71
N HIS A 496 39.66 25.57 -5.61
CA HIS A 496 38.90 26.76 -5.26
C HIS A 496 37.69 26.93 -6.18
N GLN A 497 36.59 27.49 -5.66
CA GLN A 497 35.41 27.82 -6.45
C GLN A 497 35.73 28.96 -7.44
N PRO A 498 35.67 28.75 -8.76
CA PRO A 498 35.93 29.80 -9.74
C PRO A 498 34.72 30.72 -9.88
N HIS A 499 34.92 31.93 -10.42
CA HIS A 499 33.81 32.73 -10.94
C HIS A 499 33.25 32.06 -12.21
N VAL A 500 31.93 32.01 -12.34
CA VAL A 500 31.24 31.39 -13.48
C VAL A 500 30.24 32.39 -14.03
N ASP A 501 30.43 32.79 -15.29
CA ASP A 501 29.49 33.65 -16.00
C ASP A 501 28.20 32.87 -16.32
N ALA A 502 27.06 33.56 -16.26
CA ALA A 502 25.74 32.93 -16.49
C ALA A 502 25.62 32.29 -17.89
N ASP A 503 26.32 32.84 -18.89
CA ASP A 503 26.24 32.39 -20.29
C ASP A 503 27.20 31.21 -20.60
N ALA A 504 27.99 30.75 -19.63
CA ALA A 504 29.02 29.72 -19.81
C ALA A 504 28.59 28.29 -19.39
N GLU A 505 27.29 28.03 -19.22
CA GLU A 505 26.78 26.75 -18.69
C GLU A 505 27.29 25.51 -19.45
N GLY A 506 27.41 25.59 -20.78
CA GLY A 506 27.94 24.49 -21.60
C GLY A 506 29.39 24.09 -21.28
N ALA A 507 30.21 25.05 -20.83
CA ALA A 507 31.60 24.79 -20.44
C ALA A 507 31.72 24.11 -19.06
N LEU A 508 30.71 24.23 -18.19
CA LEU A 508 30.72 23.62 -16.85
C LEU A 508 30.64 22.10 -16.87
N ASN A 509 30.29 21.52 -18.01
CA ASN A 509 30.09 20.08 -18.16
C ASN A 509 31.11 19.42 -19.11
N ASP A 510 32.01 20.18 -19.73
CA ASP A 510 33.02 19.68 -20.68
C ASP A 510 34.27 19.12 -19.97
N PHE A 511 34.15 17.91 -19.41
CA PHE A 511 35.28 17.21 -18.80
C PHE A 511 35.06 15.70 -18.82
N ARG A 512 36.13 14.95 -18.57
CA ARG A 512 36.16 13.49 -18.55
C ARG A 512 36.87 12.99 -17.30
N TYR A 513 36.53 11.81 -16.83
CA TYR A 513 37.16 11.23 -15.65
C TYR A 513 38.36 10.38 -16.03
N ALA A 514 38.25 9.46 -17.00
CA ALA A 514 39.37 8.60 -17.37
C ALA A 514 40.47 9.38 -18.10
N ALA A 515 40.11 10.35 -18.95
CA ALA A 515 41.09 11.17 -19.66
C ALA A 515 41.74 12.26 -18.78
N ASP A 516 40.95 12.97 -17.96
CA ASP A 516 41.44 14.18 -17.28
C ASP A 516 41.80 13.94 -15.81
N ASP A 517 41.25 12.91 -15.15
CA ASP A 517 41.46 12.60 -13.72
C ASP A 517 41.30 11.09 -13.38
N PRO A 518 42.05 10.18 -14.04
CA PRO A 518 41.80 8.73 -13.94
C PRO A 518 41.92 8.19 -12.51
N ASP A 519 42.89 8.69 -11.76
CA ASP A 519 43.19 8.27 -10.38
C ASP A 519 42.28 8.96 -9.33
N GLY A 520 41.41 9.90 -9.72
CA GLY A 520 40.59 10.66 -8.77
C GLY A 520 41.38 11.61 -7.87
N ARG A 521 42.49 12.17 -8.40
CA ARG A 521 43.35 13.12 -7.67
C ARG A 521 42.76 14.53 -7.59
N ARG A 522 41.81 14.86 -8.47
CA ARG A 522 41.08 16.14 -8.49
C ARG A 522 39.66 15.99 -7.94
N CYS A 523 38.88 15.09 -8.55
CA CYS A 523 37.51 14.78 -8.17
C CYS A 523 37.48 13.38 -7.55
N PRO A 524 37.04 13.20 -6.30
CA PRO A 524 37.03 11.91 -5.64
C PRO A 524 36.31 10.82 -6.45
N LEU A 525 36.85 9.61 -6.48
CA LEU A 525 36.21 8.46 -7.12
C LEU A 525 34.81 8.21 -6.55
N GLY A 526 34.63 8.43 -5.25
CA GLY A 526 33.35 8.29 -4.55
C GLY A 526 32.38 9.47 -4.69
N ALA A 527 32.74 10.56 -5.38
CA ALA A 527 31.90 11.76 -5.47
C ALA A 527 30.55 11.48 -6.14
N HIS A 528 29.48 12.13 -5.67
CA HIS A 528 28.10 11.84 -6.11
C HIS A 528 27.92 11.89 -7.64
N VAL A 529 28.37 12.97 -8.29
CA VAL A 529 28.22 13.12 -9.76
C VAL A 529 29.11 12.15 -10.55
N ARG A 530 30.25 11.71 -9.99
CA ARG A 530 31.16 10.74 -10.62
C ARG A 530 30.62 9.31 -10.53
N ARG A 531 29.93 8.97 -9.44
CA ARG A 531 29.26 7.67 -9.28
C ARG A 531 27.98 7.58 -10.12
N SER A 532 27.18 8.64 -10.14
CA SER A 532 25.92 8.68 -10.89
C SER A 532 26.12 8.78 -12.41
N ASN A 533 27.25 9.33 -12.86
CA ASN A 533 27.66 9.31 -14.26
C ASN A 533 29.20 9.20 -14.34
N PRO A 534 29.77 7.99 -14.44
CA PRO A 534 31.22 7.77 -14.56
C PRO A 534 31.83 8.23 -15.89
N ARG A 535 31.02 8.75 -16.82
CA ARG A 535 31.41 9.27 -18.14
C ARG A 535 32.16 8.26 -19.00
N ASP A 536 33.49 8.27 -18.92
CA ASP A 536 34.42 7.49 -19.75
C ASP A 536 35.17 6.39 -18.96
N ILE A 537 34.83 6.19 -17.68
CA ILE A 537 35.33 5.09 -16.83
C ILE A 537 34.47 3.83 -17.00
N GLY A 538 35.11 2.64 -16.96
CA GLY A 538 34.42 1.34 -16.98
C GLY A 538 34.21 0.72 -18.36
N GLY A 539 34.79 1.30 -19.41
CA GLY A 539 34.54 0.88 -20.79
C GLY A 539 33.36 1.62 -21.42
N ARG A 540 33.33 1.66 -22.76
CA ARG A 540 32.43 2.57 -23.50
C ARG A 540 30.97 2.12 -23.54
N ASN A 541 30.67 0.84 -23.36
CA ASN A 541 29.31 0.33 -23.56
C ASN A 541 28.50 0.37 -22.26
N ASP A 542 29.13 0.10 -21.11
CA ASP A 542 28.44 0.04 -19.83
C ASP A 542 27.81 1.40 -19.49
N VAL A 543 28.58 2.49 -19.47
CA VAL A 543 28.08 3.81 -19.04
C VAL A 543 26.96 4.38 -19.93
N ARG A 544 26.99 4.08 -21.23
CA ARG A 544 26.03 4.61 -22.22
C ARG A 544 24.62 4.06 -21.99
N ARG A 545 24.53 2.78 -21.64
CA ARG A 545 23.28 2.05 -21.38
C ARG A 545 22.59 2.41 -20.07
N HIS A 546 23.23 3.22 -19.24
CA HIS A 546 22.75 3.57 -17.91
C HIS A 546 22.31 5.04 -17.81
N ARG A 547 22.16 5.75 -18.93
CA ARG A 547 21.80 7.18 -18.94
C ARG A 547 20.31 7.37 -18.64
N ILE A 548 19.99 8.39 -17.85
CA ILE A 548 18.60 8.78 -17.52
C ILE A 548 18.41 10.27 -17.77
N LEU A 549 17.20 10.66 -18.18
CA LEU A 549 16.83 12.06 -18.37
C LEU A 549 16.08 12.58 -17.14
N ARG A 550 16.73 13.41 -16.31
CA ARG A 550 16.13 13.91 -15.06
C ARG A 550 15.26 15.14 -15.31
N ARG A 551 14.12 15.20 -14.65
CA ARG A 551 13.14 16.29 -14.64
C ARG A 551 12.67 16.60 -13.21
N GLY A 552 13.56 16.39 -12.24
CA GLY A 552 13.26 16.65 -10.84
C GLY A 552 13.04 18.14 -10.55
N ILE A 553 12.31 18.41 -9.47
CA ILE A 553 12.02 19.75 -8.95
C ILE A 553 12.08 19.74 -7.41
N SER A 554 12.64 20.78 -6.80
CA SER A 554 12.71 20.87 -5.34
C SER A 554 11.30 20.99 -4.71
N TYR A 555 11.17 20.73 -3.42
CA TYR A 555 9.96 21.00 -2.62
C TYR A 555 10.34 21.52 -1.24
N GLY A 556 9.41 22.19 -0.54
CA GLY A 556 9.61 22.62 0.85
C GLY A 556 10.09 24.06 1.02
N GLY A 557 9.80 24.95 0.06
CA GLY A 557 9.95 26.40 0.22
C GLY A 557 11.35 26.94 -0.12
N PRO A 558 11.72 28.13 0.39
CA PRO A 558 12.97 28.80 0.08
C PRO A 558 14.20 28.06 0.61
N LEU A 559 15.38 28.45 0.11
CA LEU A 559 16.64 27.96 0.63
C LEU A 559 16.82 28.42 2.08
N LEU A 560 17.35 27.53 2.92
CA LEU A 560 17.69 27.90 4.28
C LEU A 560 18.84 28.90 4.30
N PRO A 561 18.74 30.00 5.07
CA PRO A 561 19.85 30.90 5.32
C PRO A 561 21.10 30.14 5.77
N GLU A 562 22.26 30.62 5.35
CA GLU A 562 23.54 30.04 5.78
C GLU A 562 23.63 30.11 7.31
N ASN A 563 24.02 29.00 7.95
CA ASN A 563 24.04 28.81 9.42
C ASN A 563 22.68 28.69 10.15
N SER A 564 21.55 28.57 9.45
CA SER A 564 20.26 28.29 10.09
C SER A 564 20.22 26.90 10.76
N ALA A 565 19.63 26.82 11.95
CA ALA A 565 19.32 25.55 12.63
C ALA A 565 18.14 24.79 12.00
N GLY A 566 17.53 25.37 10.95
CA GLY A 566 16.29 24.89 10.35
C GLY A 566 15.08 25.67 10.86
N ASP A 567 13.97 25.53 10.15
CA ASP A 567 12.67 26.18 10.39
C ASP A 567 11.55 25.16 10.68
N GLY A 568 11.91 23.88 10.84
CA GLY A 568 10.97 22.78 11.06
C GLY A 568 10.22 22.32 9.79
N GLU A 569 10.43 22.96 8.64
CA GLU A 569 9.79 22.57 7.38
C GLU A 569 10.53 21.40 6.71
N LYS A 570 9.76 20.41 6.24
CA LYS A 570 10.28 19.32 5.41
C LYS A 570 10.56 19.83 4.00
N ARG A 571 11.77 19.57 3.51
CA ARG A 571 12.27 20.03 2.21
C ARG A 571 13.09 18.98 1.50
N GLY A 572 13.21 19.10 0.20
CA GLY A 572 13.99 18.16 -0.60
C GLY A 572 13.72 18.25 -2.09
N MET A 573 13.77 17.10 -2.77
CA MET A 573 13.63 16.97 -4.21
C MET A 573 12.53 15.97 -4.58
N LEU A 574 11.60 16.37 -5.44
CA LEU A 574 10.74 15.46 -6.21
C LEU A 574 11.54 15.01 -7.43
N PHE A 575 12.30 13.93 -7.28
CA PHE A 575 13.11 13.36 -8.35
C PHE A 575 12.21 12.68 -9.37
N VAL A 576 12.32 13.11 -10.63
CA VAL A 576 11.67 12.48 -11.78
C VAL A 576 12.72 12.14 -12.81
N ALA A 577 12.71 10.93 -13.36
CA ALA A 577 13.62 10.55 -14.44
C ALA A 577 12.93 9.70 -15.51
N ALA A 578 13.15 10.01 -16.79
CA ALA A 578 12.72 9.20 -17.92
C ALA A 578 13.83 8.24 -18.35
N ASN A 579 13.42 7.01 -18.69
CA ASN A 579 14.31 5.89 -19.03
C ASN A 579 13.54 4.79 -19.78
N ALA A 580 14.18 4.07 -20.71
CA ALA A 580 13.56 2.95 -21.42
C ALA A 580 13.62 1.64 -20.63
N ARG A 581 14.63 1.47 -19.77
CA ARG A 581 14.89 0.25 -18.99
C ARG A 581 15.19 0.58 -17.52
N ILE A 582 14.18 0.54 -16.67
CA ILE A 582 14.30 0.84 -15.23
C ILE A 582 15.37 -0.04 -14.55
N ASP A 583 15.37 -1.34 -14.88
CA ASP A 583 16.23 -2.38 -14.31
C ASP A 583 17.71 -2.20 -14.65
N LEU A 584 17.98 -1.71 -15.87
CA LEU A 584 19.32 -1.45 -16.36
C LEU A 584 19.76 -0.02 -16.13
N GLN A 585 18.87 0.97 -16.01
CA GLN A 585 19.27 2.37 -15.90
C GLN A 585 19.16 2.87 -14.45
N PHE A 586 17.97 3.30 -14.03
CA PHE A 586 17.77 3.87 -12.70
C PHE A 586 18.18 2.91 -11.56
N GLU A 587 17.79 1.64 -11.63
CA GLU A 587 18.10 0.69 -10.55
C GLU A 587 19.60 0.40 -10.46
N VAL A 588 20.31 0.30 -11.59
CA VAL A 588 21.78 0.11 -11.58
C VAL A 588 22.47 1.33 -10.99
N ILE A 589 22.08 2.55 -11.41
CA ILE A 589 22.64 3.77 -10.82
C ILE A 589 22.39 3.79 -9.30
N GLN A 590 21.17 3.53 -8.85
CA GLN A 590 20.81 3.63 -7.44
C GLN A 590 21.41 2.50 -6.59
N ALA A 591 21.31 1.24 -7.03
CA ALA A 591 21.70 0.06 -6.26
C ALA A 591 23.19 -0.23 -6.38
N ASP A 592 23.70 -0.23 -7.61
CA ASP A 592 25.03 -0.72 -7.92
C ASP A 592 26.04 0.44 -7.89
N TRP A 593 25.66 1.62 -8.39
CA TRP A 593 26.63 2.73 -8.47
C TRP A 593 26.62 3.61 -7.23
N ILE A 594 25.46 4.00 -6.72
CA ILE A 594 25.35 4.86 -5.54
C ILE A 594 25.54 4.08 -4.24
N ASN A 595 25.05 2.83 -4.18
CA ASN A 595 24.93 2.08 -2.93
C ASN A 595 25.83 0.84 -2.81
N SER A 596 26.43 0.33 -3.88
CA SER A 596 27.43 -0.74 -3.77
C SER A 596 28.81 -0.13 -3.59
N GLY A 597 29.56 -0.59 -2.60
CA GLY A 597 30.87 -0.01 -2.29
C GLY A 597 31.81 -0.08 -3.50
N GLU A 598 31.90 -1.26 -4.13
CA GLU A 598 32.68 -1.46 -5.35
C GLU A 598 31.88 -1.12 -6.60
N PHE A 599 32.53 -0.44 -7.55
CA PHE A 599 31.89 0.06 -8.76
C PHE A 599 32.91 0.09 -9.93
N LEU A 600 32.53 -0.46 -11.10
CA LEU A 600 33.33 -0.47 -12.35
C LEU A 600 34.83 -0.78 -12.15
N GLY A 601 35.13 -1.81 -11.35
CA GLY A 601 36.50 -2.27 -11.10
C GLY A 601 37.30 -1.48 -10.07
N GLN A 602 36.67 -0.51 -9.37
CA GLN A 602 37.29 0.27 -8.30
C GLN A 602 36.97 -0.35 -6.94
N ALA A 603 37.79 -1.34 -6.54
CA ALA A 603 37.68 -2.02 -5.25
C ALA A 603 38.02 -1.10 -4.07
N GLY A 604 37.37 -1.32 -2.93
CA GLY A 604 37.65 -0.58 -1.69
C GLY A 604 37.01 0.80 -1.57
N LEU A 605 36.18 1.21 -2.53
CA LEU A 605 35.27 2.35 -2.37
C LEU A 605 34.05 1.94 -1.52
N ASP A 606 33.41 2.92 -0.89
CA ASP A 606 32.18 2.74 -0.11
C ASP A 606 31.01 3.44 -0.80
N ARG A 607 29.88 3.59 -0.12
CA ARG A 607 28.67 4.20 -0.70
C ARG A 607 28.89 5.67 -1.05
N CYS A 608 28.02 6.22 -1.89
CA CYS A 608 28.00 7.65 -2.17
C CYS A 608 27.88 8.46 -0.86
N PRO A 609 28.71 9.49 -0.66
CA PRO A 609 28.71 10.26 0.58
C PRO A 609 27.47 11.14 0.75
N LEU A 610 26.75 11.47 -0.34
CA LEU A 610 25.61 12.38 -0.33
C LEU A 610 24.27 11.63 -0.26
N THR A 611 24.01 10.76 -1.24
CA THR A 611 22.72 10.08 -1.44
C THR A 611 22.78 8.57 -1.19
N GLY A 612 23.95 8.06 -0.79
CA GLY A 612 24.08 6.66 -0.40
C GLY A 612 23.31 6.35 0.88
N ALA A 613 22.90 5.09 1.03
CA ALA A 613 22.18 4.58 2.19
C ALA A 613 23.09 4.44 3.43
N ASN A 614 23.80 5.51 3.81
CA ASN A 614 24.76 5.52 4.92
C ASN A 614 24.07 5.34 6.27
N GLY A 615 24.74 4.68 7.22
CA GLY A 615 24.25 4.38 8.56
C GLY A 615 24.83 5.25 9.68
N GLY A 616 25.78 6.15 9.38
CA GLY A 616 26.48 6.94 10.40
C GLY A 616 27.50 6.13 11.21
N THR A 617 27.96 5.00 10.68
CA THR A 617 28.94 4.12 11.32
C THR A 617 30.34 4.40 10.81
N ARG A 618 31.37 3.89 11.49
CA ARG A 618 32.77 3.98 11.02
C ARG A 618 33.01 3.31 9.66
N ALA A 619 32.14 2.38 9.26
CA ALA A 619 32.19 1.76 7.94
C ALA A 619 31.65 2.67 6.83
N ASP A 620 30.80 3.66 7.17
CA ASP A 620 30.30 4.66 6.23
C ASP A 620 31.37 5.75 6.05
N ARG A 621 32.23 5.57 5.05
CA ARG A 621 33.44 6.37 4.85
C ARG A 621 33.59 6.89 3.41
N PHE A 622 34.34 7.98 3.27
CA PHE A 622 34.57 8.67 2.00
C PHE A 622 36.01 9.16 1.91
N PHE A 623 36.66 8.91 0.79
CA PHE A 623 38.02 9.40 0.52
C PHE A 623 37.95 10.69 -0.29
N GLU A 624 38.44 11.79 0.29
CA GLU A 624 38.72 13.02 -0.45
C GLU A 624 39.82 12.79 -1.48
N ALA A 625 39.91 13.67 -2.48
CA ALA A 625 40.87 13.54 -3.56
C ALA A 625 42.30 13.58 -2.99
N SER A 626 43.10 12.56 -3.33
CA SER A 626 44.48 12.39 -2.84
C SER A 626 44.64 12.26 -1.31
N ALA A 627 43.57 11.98 -0.56
CA ALA A 627 43.66 11.81 0.89
C ALA A 627 44.23 10.44 1.28
N THR A 628 45.06 10.41 2.33
CA THR A 628 45.64 9.18 2.89
C THR A 628 44.71 8.47 3.88
N ALA A 629 43.71 9.18 4.40
CA ALA A 629 42.71 8.66 5.32
C ALA A 629 41.30 9.13 4.91
N PRO A 630 40.27 8.31 5.12
CA PRO A 630 38.90 8.68 4.79
C PRO A 630 38.27 9.55 5.88
N VAL A 631 37.29 10.36 5.48
CA VAL A 631 36.28 10.89 6.39
C VAL A 631 35.30 9.75 6.72
N THR A 632 34.91 9.61 7.98
CA THR A 632 34.08 8.49 8.47
C THR A 632 32.80 8.99 9.14
N ASP A 633 31.98 8.05 9.64
CA ASP A 633 30.74 8.32 10.36
C ASP A 633 29.76 9.18 9.55
N ILE A 634 29.72 8.97 8.24
CA ILE A 634 28.84 9.71 7.32
C ILE A 634 27.38 9.32 7.64
N PRO A 635 26.54 10.26 8.12
CA PRO A 635 25.12 9.98 8.33
C PRO A 635 24.37 9.97 7.00
N ARG A 636 23.09 9.62 7.04
CA ARG A 636 22.20 9.76 5.89
C ARG A 636 21.73 11.21 5.78
N PHE A 637 21.98 11.85 4.64
CA PHE A 637 21.50 13.22 4.37
C PHE A 637 20.21 13.26 3.55
N VAL A 638 19.95 12.20 2.78
CA VAL A 638 18.78 12.12 1.88
C VAL A 638 17.93 10.91 2.24
N TYR A 639 16.63 11.14 2.42
CA TYR A 639 15.66 10.14 2.85
C TYR A 639 14.54 9.98 1.82
N THR A 640 14.37 8.77 1.29
CA THR A 640 13.23 8.45 0.43
C THR A 640 11.93 8.43 1.24
N LYS A 641 10.97 9.28 0.87
CA LYS A 641 9.66 9.42 1.51
C LYS A 641 8.50 8.98 0.63
N GLY A 642 8.77 8.34 -0.51
CA GLY A 642 7.75 7.88 -1.44
C GLY A 642 8.30 7.75 -2.84
N GLY A 643 7.70 6.89 -3.64
CA GLY A 643 8.05 6.75 -5.04
C GLY A 643 7.27 5.65 -5.74
N ASP A 644 7.28 5.67 -7.06
CA ASP A 644 6.82 4.54 -7.88
C ASP A 644 7.41 4.58 -9.29
N TYR A 645 7.18 3.52 -10.06
CA TYR A 645 7.47 3.43 -11.49
C TYR A 645 6.19 3.64 -12.29
N PHE A 646 6.27 4.52 -13.28
CA PHE A 646 5.15 4.88 -14.15
C PHE A 646 5.51 4.64 -15.61
N PHE A 647 4.51 4.29 -16.41
CA PHE A 647 4.56 4.23 -17.85
C PHE A 647 3.92 5.52 -18.39
N LEU A 648 4.71 6.31 -19.13
CA LEU A 648 4.25 7.49 -19.86
C LEU A 648 3.96 7.04 -21.31
N PRO A 649 2.69 6.81 -21.68
CA PRO A 649 2.34 6.42 -23.03
C PRO A 649 2.61 7.55 -24.02
N GLY A 650 3.00 7.17 -25.24
CA GLY A 650 2.99 8.07 -26.39
C GLY A 650 1.57 8.50 -26.75
N ILE A 651 1.46 9.52 -27.59
CA ILE A 651 0.17 10.16 -27.91
C ILE A 651 -0.84 9.17 -28.52
N GLU A 652 -0.40 8.29 -29.43
CA GLU A 652 -1.27 7.27 -30.03
C GLU A 652 -1.75 6.24 -29.01
N ALA A 653 -0.85 5.74 -28.15
CA ALA A 653 -1.23 4.84 -27.06
C ALA A 653 -2.21 5.50 -26.09
N LEU A 654 -2.00 6.79 -25.77
CA LEU A 654 -2.90 7.52 -24.89
C LEU A 654 -4.30 7.73 -25.53
N LYS A 655 -4.37 7.95 -26.84
CA LYS A 655 -5.64 7.96 -27.59
C LYS A 655 -6.32 6.59 -27.54
N GLY A 656 -5.59 5.51 -27.77
CA GLY A 656 -6.13 4.15 -27.64
C GLY A 656 -6.66 3.86 -26.23
N ILE A 657 -5.95 4.29 -25.18
CA ILE A 657 -6.42 4.20 -23.78
C ILE A 657 -7.75 4.97 -23.59
N ALA A 658 -7.84 6.18 -24.14
CA ALA A 658 -9.04 7.01 -24.09
C ALA A 658 -10.21 6.40 -24.88
N GLU A 659 -9.94 5.67 -25.97
CA GLU A 659 -10.92 4.95 -26.78
C GLU A 659 -11.31 3.58 -26.18
N GLY A 660 -10.66 3.14 -25.12
CA GLY A 660 -10.95 1.87 -24.44
C GLY A 660 -10.24 0.65 -25.04
N GLU A 661 -9.18 0.86 -25.81
CA GLU A 661 -8.39 -0.22 -26.38
C GLU A 661 -7.73 -1.08 -25.29
N THR A 662 -7.82 -2.40 -25.43
CA THR A 662 -7.23 -3.37 -24.47
C THR A 662 -5.83 -3.81 -24.88
N PHE A 663 -5.38 -3.42 -26.07
CA PHE A 663 -4.06 -3.72 -26.64
C PHE A 663 -3.73 -5.22 -26.66
N ALA A 664 -4.72 -6.07 -26.99
CA ALA A 664 -4.56 -7.52 -26.93
C ALA A 664 -3.44 -8.05 -27.84
N VAL A 665 -2.62 -8.98 -27.31
CA VAL A 665 -1.58 -9.67 -28.07
C VAL A 665 -1.83 -11.19 -28.07
N PRO A 666 -1.66 -11.88 -29.22
CA PRO A 666 -1.73 -13.34 -29.26
C PRO A 666 -0.69 -13.95 -28.31
N SER A 667 -1.05 -14.97 -27.53
CA SER A 667 -0.12 -15.63 -26.60
C SER A 667 1.11 -16.22 -27.29
N SER A 668 1.03 -16.53 -28.60
CA SER A 668 2.14 -16.99 -29.43
C SER A 668 3.19 -15.90 -29.72
N GLN A 669 2.87 -14.63 -29.52
CA GLN A 669 3.77 -13.48 -29.71
C GLN A 669 4.43 -13.02 -28.40
N LEU A 670 4.09 -13.64 -27.27
CA LEU A 670 4.84 -13.42 -26.04
C LEU A 670 6.26 -13.99 -26.23
N PRO A 671 7.33 -13.22 -25.95
CA PRO A 671 8.71 -13.65 -26.18
C PRO A 671 9.10 -14.93 -25.42
N TYR A 672 8.24 -15.37 -24.50
CA TYR A 672 8.27 -16.68 -23.87
C TYR A 672 6.81 -17.13 -23.77
N GLY A 673 6.43 -18.22 -24.44
CA GLY A 673 5.10 -18.81 -24.30
C GLY A 673 4.84 -19.25 -22.85
N GLY A 674 4.36 -18.33 -22.01
CA GLY A 674 3.76 -18.61 -20.70
C GLY A 674 4.68 -18.92 -19.52
N TYR A 675 6.00 -18.72 -19.59
CA TYR A 675 6.90 -19.02 -18.46
C TYR A 675 8.00 -17.97 -18.29
N SER A 676 8.02 -17.34 -17.11
CA SER A 676 9.23 -16.72 -16.57
C SER A 676 10.20 -17.82 -16.15
N MET A 677 11.51 -17.60 -16.24
CA MET A 677 12.55 -18.50 -15.70
C MET A 677 12.45 -18.73 -14.17
N GLY A 678 11.45 -18.13 -13.50
CA GLY A 678 11.03 -18.44 -12.12
C GLY A 678 9.94 -19.53 -11.98
N ASP A 679 9.34 -20.04 -13.07
CA ASP A 679 8.16 -20.93 -13.04
C ASP A 679 8.49 -22.44 -13.23
N ALA A 680 9.75 -22.85 -13.14
CA ALA A 680 10.18 -24.25 -13.31
C ALA A 680 9.91 -25.16 -12.09
N VAL A 681 8.88 -24.87 -11.29
CA VAL A 681 8.37 -25.80 -10.27
C VAL A 681 6.87 -25.95 -10.49
N THR A 682 6.45 -27.13 -10.95
CA THR A 682 5.05 -27.50 -11.20
C THR A 682 4.12 -26.91 -10.12
N PRO A 683 3.21 -25.98 -10.45
CA PRO A 683 2.34 -25.36 -9.45
C PRO A 683 1.48 -26.43 -8.78
N SER A 684 1.65 -26.59 -7.47
CA SER A 684 1.01 -27.65 -6.67
C SER A 684 -0.52 -27.63 -6.81
N LEU A 685 -1.19 -28.75 -6.54
CA LEU A 685 -2.66 -28.87 -6.53
C LEU A 685 -3.37 -27.76 -5.73
N TYR A 686 -2.74 -27.27 -4.65
CA TYR A 686 -3.27 -26.25 -3.75
C TYR A 686 -2.72 -24.85 -4.02
N SER A 687 -2.15 -24.60 -5.22
CA SER A 687 -1.77 -23.24 -5.58
C SER A 687 -3.00 -22.34 -5.66
N GLU A 688 -2.85 -21.09 -5.25
CA GLU A 688 -3.94 -20.11 -5.23
C GLU A 688 -4.62 -19.97 -6.61
N SER A 689 -3.82 -19.95 -7.69
CA SER A 689 -4.30 -19.89 -9.07
C SER A 689 -5.20 -21.08 -9.45
N ARG A 690 -4.85 -22.30 -9.03
CA ARG A 690 -5.66 -23.50 -9.29
C ARG A 690 -6.93 -23.51 -8.46
N ILE A 691 -6.83 -23.16 -7.17
CA ILE A 691 -8.01 -23.05 -6.29
C ILE A 691 -9.03 -22.07 -6.86
N LYS A 692 -8.59 -20.89 -7.33
CA LYS A 692 -9.45 -19.91 -8.02
C LYS A 692 -10.11 -20.49 -9.28
N THR A 693 -9.37 -21.28 -10.07
CA THR A 693 -9.90 -21.95 -11.26
C THR A 693 -10.96 -23.01 -10.92
N TYR A 694 -10.72 -23.81 -9.88
CA TYR A 694 -11.68 -24.81 -9.40
C TYR A 694 -12.95 -24.13 -8.88
N ALA A 695 -12.80 -23.08 -8.07
CA ALA A 695 -13.91 -22.26 -7.58
C ALA A 695 -14.77 -21.72 -8.72
N ARG A 696 -14.15 -21.06 -9.71
CA ARG A 696 -14.85 -20.55 -10.90
C ARG A 696 -15.62 -21.65 -11.63
N THR A 697 -15.01 -22.82 -11.81
CA THR A 697 -15.66 -23.95 -12.49
C THR A 697 -16.90 -24.44 -11.73
N VAL A 698 -16.82 -24.58 -10.40
CA VAL A 698 -17.92 -25.06 -9.55
C VAL A 698 -19.07 -24.04 -9.46
N LEU A 699 -18.74 -22.75 -9.46
CA LEU A 699 -19.73 -21.67 -9.38
C LEU A 699 -20.38 -21.35 -10.73
N ALA A 700 -19.63 -21.41 -11.84
CA ALA A 700 -20.12 -21.02 -13.16
C ALA A 700 -20.80 -22.15 -13.95
N THR A 701 -20.62 -23.41 -13.57
CA THR A 701 -21.15 -24.56 -14.34
C THR A 701 -22.10 -25.42 -13.51
N PRO A 702 -22.91 -26.31 -14.12
CA PRO A 702 -23.69 -27.30 -13.40
C PRO A 702 -22.85 -28.29 -12.57
N LYS A 703 -21.54 -28.41 -12.84
CA LYS A 703 -20.64 -29.28 -12.06
C LYS A 703 -20.53 -28.77 -10.62
N ARG A 704 -20.90 -29.61 -9.65
CA ARG A 704 -20.85 -29.28 -8.21
C ARG A 704 -19.51 -29.55 -7.55
N ALA A 705 -18.66 -30.37 -8.17
CA ALA A 705 -17.33 -30.69 -7.70
C ALA A 705 -16.32 -30.78 -8.86
N VAL A 706 -15.05 -30.44 -8.59
CA VAL A 706 -13.91 -30.69 -9.49
C VAL A 706 -13.03 -31.73 -8.85
N ARG A 707 -12.77 -32.83 -9.56
CA ARG A 707 -11.98 -33.96 -9.06
C ARG A 707 -10.61 -33.95 -9.70
N VAL A 708 -9.56 -34.06 -8.89
CA VAL A 708 -8.18 -34.05 -9.37
C VAL A 708 -7.41 -35.20 -8.72
N ALA A 709 -6.75 -36.01 -9.54
CA ALA A 709 -5.86 -37.05 -9.06
C ALA A 709 -4.55 -36.44 -8.54
N THR A 710 -4.08 -36.88 -7.37
CA THR A 710 -2.80 -36.46 -6.81
C THR A 710 -1.64 -37.17 -7.51
N PRO A 711 -0.59 -36.43 -7.92
CA PRO A 711 0.58 -37.03 -8.54
C PRO A 711 1.23 -38.09 -7.63
N GLY A 712 1.63 -39.21 -8.22
CA GLY A 712 2.46 -40.24 -7.56
C GLY A 712 1.72 -41.31 -6.75
N ASN A 713 0.50 -41.07 -6.27
CA ASN A 713 -0.26 -42.06 -5.48
C ASN A 713 -1.68 -42.34 -5.99
N GLY A 714 -2.16 -41.60 -7.01
CA GLY A 714 -3.46 -41.82 -7.64
C GLY A 714 -4.68 -41.50 -6.76
N ARG A 715 -4.49 -40.97 -5.54
CA ARG A 715 -5.62 -40.57 -4.67
C ARG A 715 -6.36 -39.40 -5.31
N VAL A 716 -7.66 -39.28 -5.07
CA VAL A 716 -8.47 -38.20 -5.65
C VAL A 716 -8.79 -37.17 -4.58
N VAL A 717 -8.61 -35.90 -4.94
CA VAL A 717 -9.09 -34.76 -4.15
C VAL A 717 -10.27 -34.14 -4.87
N SER A 718 -11.40 -34.06 -4.17
CA SER A 718 -12.64 -33.47 -4.65
C SER A 718 -12.79 -32.04 -4.11
N PHE A 719 -12.73 -31.05 -4.99
CA PHE A 719 -12.90 -29.63 -4.69
C PHE A 719 -14.37 -29.25 -4.81
N VAL A 720 -14.95 -28.76 -3.71
CA VAL A 720 -16.37 -28.40 -3.62
C VAL A 720 -16.49 -26.95 -3.15
N GLY A 721 -17.28 -26.13 -3.84
CA GLY A 721 -17.31 -24.68 -3.62
C GLY A 721 -18.69 -24.02 -3.63
N ARG A 722 -19.77 -24.76 -3.84
CA ARG A 722 -21.14 -24.20 -3.67
C ARG A 722 -21.47 -24.12 -2.19
N HIS A 723 -22.20 -23.09 -1.78
CA HIS A 723 -22.43 -22.80 -0.37
C HIS A 723 -23.12 -23.95 0.38
N ASP A 724 -24.25 -24.46 -0.16
CA ASP A 724 -25.00 -25.55 0.47
C ASP A 724 -24.17 -26.84 0.55
N ASP A 725 -23.36 -27.12 -0.48
CA ASP A 725 -22.53 -28.32 -0.55
C ASP A 725 -21.39 -28.26 0.47
N VAL A 726 -20.72 -27.11 0.56
CA VAL A 726 -19.69 -26.84 1.58
C VAL A 726 -20.30 -26.89 2.98
N THR A 727 -21.48 -26.30 3.19
CA THR A 727 -22.17 -26.33 4.48
C THR A 727 -22.47 -27.77 4.91
N ARG A 728 -22.96 -28.62 4.01
CA ARG A 728 -23.20 -30.04 4.30
C ARG A 728 -21.91 -30.77 4.67
N ILE A 729 -20.85 -30.61 3.89
CA ILE A 729 -19.54 -31.22 4.16
C ILE A 729 -18.99 -30.82 5.53
N LEU A 730 -19.23 -29.57 5.95
CA LEU A 730 -18.75 -29.06 7.23
C LEU A 730 -19.69 -29.35 8.42
N SER A 731 -20.94 -29.77 8.18
CA SER A 731 -21.96 -30.00 9.21
C SER A 731 -21.80 -31.29 10.03
N ASN A 732 -20.89 -32.19 9.61
CA ASN A 732 -20.61 -33.49 10.25
C ASN A 732 -21.87 -34.34 10.47
N ARG A 733 -22.72 -34.43 9.44
CA ARG A 733 -23.89 -35.31 9.44
C ARG A 733 -23.48 -36.77 9.66
N VAL A 734 -24.26 -37.49 10.46
CA VAL A 734 -24.09 -38.93 10.68
C VAL A 734 -24.92 -39.69 9.64
N ALA A 735 -24.28 -40.65 8.97
CA ALA A 735 -24.89 -41.60 8.06
C ALA A 735 -24.67 -43.01 8.60
N GLY A 736 -25.73 -43.66 9.11
CA GLY A 736 -25.59 -44.91 9.86
C GLY A 736 -24.90 -44.68 11.20
N ASP A 737 -23.81 -45.40 11.47
CA ASP A 737 -23.00 -45.31 12.70
C ASP A 737 -21.71 -44.47 12.53
N THR A 738 -21.56 -43.76 11.41
CA THR A 738 -20.34 -43.00 11.05
C THR A 738 -20.66 -41.59 10.57
N VAL A 739 -19.75 -40.64 10.78
CA VAL A 739 -19.85 -39.29 10.18
C VAL A 739 -19.62 -39.39 8.67
N GLU A 740 -20.49 -38.77 7.86
CA GLU A 740 -20.41 -38.74 6.39
C GLU A 740 -19.06 -38.16 5.90
N PHE A 741 -18.62 -37.05 6.51
CA PHE A 741 -17.35 -36.38 6.25
C PHE A 741 -16.59 -36.13 7.56
N SER A 742 -15.55 -36.92 7.83
CA SER A 742 -14.81 -36.88 9.10
C SER A 742 -13.72 -35.80 9.14
N VAL A 743 -13.20 -35.55 10.34
CA VAL A 743 -12.04 -34.68 10.58
C VAL A 743 -10.70 -35.43 10.59
N ARG A 744 -10.61 -36.58 9.91
CA ARG A 744 -9.42 -37.44 9.91
C ARG A 744 -8.10 -36.70 9.68
N ALA A 745 -8.07 -35.74 8.76
CA ALA A 745 -6.87 -34.94 8.49
C ALA A 745 -6.38 -34.15 9.72
N TYR A 746 -7.30 -33.61 10.52
CA TYR A 746 -6.98 -32.90 11.76
C TYR A 746 -6.59 -33.84 12.89
N HIS A 747 -7.19 -35.04 12.96
CA HIS A 747 -6.77 -36.10 13.89
C HIS A 747 -5.32 -36.51 13.63
N GLU A 748 -4.96 -36.79 12.38
CA GLU A 748 -3.60 -37.17 11.99
C GLU A 748 -2.56 -36.08 12.30
N ALA A 749 -2.93 -34.81 12.12
CA ALA A 749 -2.08 -33.67 12.51
C ALA A 749 -1.97 -33.52 14.03
N SER A 750 -3.09 -33.64 14.75
CA SER A 750 -3.12 -33.61 16.21
C SER A 750 -2.20 -34.68 16.82
N GLN A 751 -2.37 -35.93 16.43
CA GLN A 751 -1.56 -37.07 16.87
C GLN A 751 -0.05 -36.83 16.61
N ARG A 752 0.29 -36.18 15.51
CA ARG A 752 1.67 -35.84 15.18
C ARG A 752 2.23 -34.76 16.12
N ILE A 753 1.51 -33.66 16.30
CA ILE A 753 1.90 -32.51 17.14
C ILE A 753 2.05 -32.93 18.60
N THR A 754 1.14 -33.75 19.11
CA THR A 754 1.03 -34.14 20.53
C THR A 754 1.72 -35.47 20.85
N ARG A 755 2.39 -36.10 19.87
CA ARG A 755 3.04 -37.41 20.00
C ARG A 755 2.11 -38.55 20.40
N GLY A 756 0.90 -38.57 19.86
CA GLY A 756 -0.02 -39.71 19.97
C GLY A 756 -1.32 -39.42 20.75
N SER A 757 -1.58 -38.17 21.13
CA SER A 757 -2.75 -37.79 21.94
C SER A 757 -3.77 -37.01 21.12
N ASP A 758 -5.05 -37.18 21.47
CA ASP A 758 -6.15 -36.54 20.76
C ASP A 758 -6.42 -35.11 21.24
N MET A 759 -6.52 -34.18 20.30
CA MET A 759 -7.06 -32.84 20.50
C MET A 759 -8.54 -32.78 20.12
N LEU A 760 -9.32 -31.92 20.77
CA LEU A 760 -10.77 -31.80 20.59
C LEU A 760 -11.14 -31.53 19.11
N ILE A 761 -10.40 -30.65 18.42
CA ILE A 761 -10.60 -30.35 16.98
C ILE A 761 -10.51 -31.60 16.07
N GLY A 762 -9.65 -32.55 16.42
CA GLY A 762 -9.42 -33.80 15.71
C GLY A 762 -10.35 -34.96 16.09
N THR A 763 -11.31 -34.75 17.01
CA THR A 763 -12.17 -35.83 17.52
C THR A 763 -13.61 -35.74 17.02
N ASP A 764 -14.17 -36.82 16.47
CA ASP A 764 -15.55 -36.88 15.97
C ASP A 764 -16.54 -37.39 17.02
N GLU A 765 -17.84 -37.18 16.77
CA GLU A 765 -18.91 -37.65 17.68
C GLU A 765 -19.21 -39.14 17.56
N THR A 766 -18.82 -39.74 16.45
CA THR A 766 -18.89 -41.18 16.22
C THR A 766 -17.53 -41.69 15.74
N GLY A 767 -17.35 -43.00 15.70
CA GLY A 767 -16.09 -43.61 15.28
C GLY A 767 -14.99 -43.60 16.37
N PRO A 768 -13.73 -43.82 15.98
CA PRO A 768 -12.66 -44.22 16.91
C PRO A 768 -12.23 -43.13 17.90
N THR A 769 -12.42 -41.84 17.58
CA THR A 769 -12.03 -40.71 18.43
C THR A 769 -13.16 -40.21 19.35
N CYS A 770 -14.37 -40.76 19.20
CA CYS A 770 -15.54 -40.42 20.02
C CYS A 770 -15.29 -40.54 21.54
N PRO A 771 -14.62 -41.60 22.05
CA PRO A 771 -14.33 -41.70 23.48
C PRO A 771 -13.49 -40.53 24.01
N ALA A 772 -12.50 -40.05 23.24
CA ALA A 772 -11.71 -38.89 23.62
C ALA A 772 -12.57 -37.61 23.63
N ARG A 773 -13.40 -37.40 22.61
CA ARG A 773 -14.35 -36.28 22.55
C ARG A 773 -15.28 -36.22 23.78
N HIS A 774 -15.82 -37.37 24.17
CA HIS A 774 -16.72 -37.52 25.32
C HIS A 774 -16.04 -37.24 26.67
N ARG A 775 -14.71 -37.22 26.74
CA ARG A 775 -13.98 -36.74 27.92
C ARG A 775 -13.59 -35.27 27.80
N LEU A 776 -12.93 -34.89 26.71
CA LEU A 776 -12.36 -33.55 26.53
C LEU A 776 -13.40 -32.43 26.62
N LYS A 777 -14.55 -32.60 25.94
CA LYS A 777 -15.58 -31.55 25.88
C LYS A 777 -16.23 -31.27 27.25
N PRO A 778 -16.73 -32.26 28.00
CA PRO A 778 -17.27 -32.00 29.33
C PRO A 778 -16.24 -31.38 30.29
N ILE A 779 -14.99 -31.84 30.28
CA ILE A 779 -13.92 -31.29 31.15
C ILE A 779 -13.74 -29.78 30.90
N LEU A 780 -13.70 -29.38 29.63
CA LEU A 780 -13.63 -27.99 29.25
C LEU A 780 -14.87 -27.20 29.68
N ASP A 781 -16.07 -27.72 29.44
CA ASP A 781 -17.31 -27.05 29.79
C ASP A 781 -17.44 -26.85 31.33
N HIS A 782 -17.07 -27.84 32.14
CA HIS A 782 -17.03 -27.71 33.60
C HIS A 782 -16.00 -26.68 34.07
N ALA A 783 -14.81 -26.64 33.46
CA ALA A 783 -13.77 -25.68 33.83
C ALA A 783 -14.22 -24.25 33.52
N TRP A 784 -14.82 -24.05 32.35
CA TRP A 784 -15.35 -22.75 31.95
C TRP A 784 -16.51 -22.30 32.85
N ASN A 785 -17.41 -23.20 33.22
CA ASN A 785 -18.52 -22.88 34.14
C ASN A 785 -18.01 -22.50 35.53
N THR A 786 -17.01 -23.22 36.05
CA THR A 786 -16.34 -22.89 37.32
C THR A 786 -15.71 -21.49 37.26
N LEU A 787 -15.01 -21.18 36.17
CA LEU A 787 -14.43 -19.86 35.94
C LEU A 787 -15.51 -18.78 35.83
N ALA A 788 -16.58 -19.03 35.08
CA ALA A 788 -17.69 -18.10 34.91
C ALA A 788 -18.41 -17.80 36.23
N HIS A 789 -18.56 -18.80 37.10
CA HIS A 789 -19.13 -18.63 38.44
C HIS A 789 -18.25 -17.71 39.30
N HIS A 790 -16.92 -17.86 39.23
CA HIS A 790 -15.98 -16.99 39.94
C HIS A 790 -16.17 -15.50 39.57
N TYR A 791 -16.34 -15.20 38.29
CA TYR A 791 -16.56 -13.83 37.79
C TYR A 791 -18.02 -13.35 37.88
N GLY A 792 -18.96 -14.19 38.32
CA GLY A 792 -20.38 -13.85 38.40
C GLY A 792 -20.68 -12.61 39.27
N GLN A 793 -19.87 -12.38 40.31
CA GLN A 793 -20.01 -11.23 41.21
C GLN A 793 -19.36 -9.94 40.67
N THR A 794 -18.57 -10.03 39.60
CA THR A 794 -17.81 -8.92 39.01
C THR A 794 -18.29 -8.57 37.59
N GLY A 795 -19.57 -8.80 37.29
CA GLY A 795 -20.16 -8.52 35.97
C GLY A 795 -20.02 -9.64 34.94
N GLY A 796 -19.51 -10.81 35.34
CA GLY A 796 -19.40 -12.01 34.51
C GLY A 796 -18.07 -12.15 33.75
N ILE A 797 -17.83 -13.34 33.22
CA ILE A 797 -16.58 -13.68 32.50
C ILE A 797 -16.38 -12.86 31.22
N ASP A 798 -17.47 -12.50 30.54
CA ASP A 798 -17.43 -11.67 29.34
C ASP A 798 -16.93 -10.25 29.63
N ALA A 799 -17.31 -9.69 30.80
CA ALA A 799 -16.80 -8.39 31.24
C ALA A 799 -15.30 -8.47 31.54
N ALA A 800 -14.87 -9.51 32.26
CA ALA A 800 -13.46 -9.72 32.58
C ALA A 800 -12.58 -9.86 31.31
N LEU A 801 -13.03 -10.63 30.32
CA LEU A 801 -12.38 -10.76 29.02
C LEU A 801 -12.18 -9.42 28.31
N ARG A 802 -13.25 -8.61 28.25
CA ARG A 802 -13.20 -7.28 27.62
C ARG A 802 -12.27 -6.34 28.35
N ASP A 803 -12.30 -6.34 29.69
CA ASP A 803 -11.44 -5.48 30.49
C ASP A 803 -9.96 -5.83 30.33
N ILE A 804 -9.61 -7.13 30.33
CA ILE A 804 -8.25 -7.59 30.06
C ILE A 804 -7.78 -7.12 28.67
N ALA A 805 -8.59 -7.34 27.63
CA ALA A 805 -8.27 -6.91 26.28
C ALA A 805 -8.10 -5.37 26.22
N ARG A 806 -9.04 -4.61 26.76
CA ARG A 806 -9.02 -3.13 26.76
C ARG A 806 -7.76 -2.58 27.41
N VAL A 807 -7.35 -3.10 28.55
CA VAL A 807 -6.12 -2.65 29.23
C VAL A 807 -4.88 -2.83 28.35
N ARG A 808 -4.77 -3.98 27.67
CA ARG A 808 -3.65 -4.24 26.73
C ARG A 808 -3.69 -3.31 25.52
N LEU A 809 -4.88 -3.08 24.98
CA LEU A 809 -5.11 -2.21 23.82
C LEU A 809 -4.82 -0.74 24.15
N ASP A 810 -5.25 -0.23 25.29
CA ASP A 810 -4.94 1.13 25.74
C ASP A 810 -3.44 1.35 25.96
N ALA A 811 -2.73 0.33 26.46
CA ALA A 811 -1.28 0.38 26.56
C ALA A 811 -0.63 0.42 25.18
N ALA A 812 -1.10 -0.37 24.23
CA ALA A 812 -0.60 -0.37 22.85
C ALA A 812 -0.80 0.98 22.16
N LEU A 813 -2.03 1.51 22.17
CA LEU A 813 -2.36 2.80 21.58
C LEU A 813 -1.51 3.95 22.17
N ARG A 814 -1.27 3.94 23.49
CA ARG A 814 -0.40 4.94 24.14
C ARG A 814 1.06 4.83 23.69
N ARG A 815 1.59 3.62 23.56
CA ARG A 815 2.98 3.41 23.07
C ARG A 815 3.15 3.87 21.63
N THR A 816 2.15 3.66 20.78
CA THR A 816 2.24 3.95 19.34
C THR A 816 1.78 5.36 18.95
N ALA A 817 1.09 6.06 19.86
CA ALA A 817 0.52 7.40 19.64
C ALA A 817 1.51 8.38 19.00
N HIS A 818 2.72 8.49 19.56
CA HIS A 818 3.73 9.43 19.08
C HIS A 818 4.29 9.07 17.70
N ALA A 819 4.42 7.78 17.41
CA ALA A 819 4.98 7.29 16.15
C ALA A 819 3.96 7.29 15.00
N ARG A 820 2.66 7.48 15.30
CA ARG A 820 1.54 7.45 14.34
C ARG A 820 1.51 6.18 13.47
N ARG A 821 2.08 5.11 14.01
CA ARG A 821 2.26 3.81 13.36
C ARG A 821 2.03 2.72 14.37
N ILE A 822 1.34 1.69 13.94
CA ILE A 822 0.92 0.58 14.78
C ILE A 822 0.95 -0.69 13.96
N ASP A 823 1.47 -1.76 14.54
CA ASP A 823 1.25 -3.08 13.99
C ASP A 823 -0.11 -3.58 14.48
N LEU A 824 -1.10 -3.60 13.59
CA LEU A 824 -2.46 -4.01 13.93
C LEU A 824 -2.54 -5.46 14.43
N VAL A 825 -1.57 -6.30 14.10
CA VAL A 825 -1.56 -7.69 14.57
C VAL A 825 -0.71 -7.80 15.82
N ALA A 826 0.52 -7.29 15.80
CA ALA A 826 1.46 -7.46 16.90
C ALA A 826 1.14 -6.57 18.12
N ASP A 827 0.69 -5.34 17.91
CA ASP A 827 0.40 -4.37 18.99
C ASP A 827 -1.05 -4.46 19.50
N ILE A 828 -2.00 -4.85 18.65
CA ILE A 828 -3.43 -4.90 18.99
C ILE A 828 -3.87 -6.34 19.29
N ALA A 829 -4.07 -7.16 18.25
CA ALA A 829 -4.71 -8.46 18.42
C ALA A 829 -3.86 -9.46 19.22
N THR A 830 -2.57 -9.51 18.96
CA THR A 830 -1.62 -10.40 19.66
C THR A 830 -1.51 -10.01 21.14
N GLN A 831 -1.41 -8.72 21.46
CA GLN A 831 -1.36 -8.26 22.86
C GLN A 831 -2.65 -8.55 23.60
N ALA A 832 -3.81 -8.32 22.97
CA ALA A 832 -5.10 -8.59 23.57
C ALA A 832 -5.30 -10.10 23.83
N ALA A 833 -5.00 -10.94 22.83
CA ALA A 833 -5.07 -12.39 22.96
C ALA A 833 -4.08 -12.92 24.01
N TYR A 834 -2.86 -12.38 24.06
CA TYR A 834 -1.87 -12.76 25.05
C TYR A 834 -2.26 -12.34 26.46
N GLY A 835 -2.86 -11.16 26.63
CA GLY A 835 -3.44 -10.75 27.91
C GLY A 835 -4.48 -11.74 28.43
N VAL A 836 -5.36 -12.26 27.56
CA VAL A 836 -6.33 -13.30 27.95
C VAL A 836 -5.62 -14.59 28.35
N VAL A 837 -4.59 -15.00 27.61
CA VAL A 837 -3.79 -16.19 27.94
C VAL A 837 -3.06 -16.05 29.29
N THR A 838 -2.49 -14.88 29.58
CA THR A 838 -1.76 -14.65 30.83
C THR A 838 -2.72 -14.50 32.01
N ASP A 839 -3.73 -13.63 31.88
CA ASP A 839 -4.49 -13.11 33.01
C ASP A 839 -5.75 -13.94 33.28
N LEU A 840 -6.44 -14.43 32.23
CA LEU A 840 -7.64 -15.25 32.39
C LEU A 840 -7.33 -16.75 32.36
N PHE A 841 -6.47 -17.21 31.45
CA PHE A 841 -6.15 -18.64 31.41
C PHE A 841 -5.14 -19.03 32.49
N GLY A 842 -4.29 -18.10 32.95
CA GLY A 842 -3.26 -18.37 33.95
C GLY A 842 -2.01 -19.06 33.38
N MET A 843 -1.74 -18.83 32.09
CA MET A 843 -0.68 -19.47 31.30
C MET A 843 0.34 -18.44 30.77
N PRO A 844 1.16 -17.82 31.64
CA PRO A 844 2.20 -16.90 31.18
C PRO A 844 3.24 -17.63 30.32
N GLY A 845 3.79 -16.94 29.31
CA GLY A 845 4.89 -17.48 28.52
C GLY A 845 6.19 -17.65 29.35
N PRO A 846 7.13 -18.46 28.87
CA PRO A 846 8.42 -18.64 29.54
C PRO A 846 9.27 -17.35 29.53
N SER A 847 10.23 -17.21 30.44
CA SER A 847 11.13 -16.05 30.51
C SER A 847 12.24 -16.03 29.43
N TRP A 848 12.17 -16.92 28.44
CA TRP A 848 13.19 -17.15 27.42
C TRP A 848 12.54 -17.31 26.03
N VAL A 849 13.34 -17.05 24.98
CA VAL A 849 12.95 -17.31 23.58
C VAL A 849 13.26 -18.75 23.23
N THR A 850 12.30 -19.46 22.66
CA THR A 850 12.45 -20.87 22.25
C THR A 850 13.64 -21.12 21.30
N GLU A 851 14.27 -22.29 21.43
CA GLU A 851 15.28 -22.76 20.47
C GLU A 851 14.74 -22.72 19.04
N LEU A 852 13.50 -23.16 18.83
CA LEU A 852 12.84 -23.07 17.54
C LEU A 852 12.76 -21.62 17.05
N GLY A 853 12.40 -20.68 17.93
CA GLY A 853 12.31 -19.25 17.61
C GLY A 853 13.65 -18.62 17.25
N LEU A 854 14.75 -19.08 17.86
CA LEU A 854 16.11 -18.65 17.53
C LEU A 854 16.61 -19.24 16.20
N ALA A 855 16.18 -20.46 15.86
CA ALA A 855 16.61 -21.16 14.65
C ALA A 855 15.79 -20.80 13.39
N LEU A 856 14.52 -20.43 13.58
CA LEU A 856 13.56 -20.19 12.50
C LEU A 856 13.96 -19.09 11.50
N PRO A 857 14.57 -17.94 11.90
CA PRO A 857 15.06 -16.92 10.97
C PRO A 857 16.08 -17.45 9.95
N PHE A 858 16.76 -18.55 10.29
CA PHE A 858 17.77 -19.19 9.45
C PHE A 858 17.23 -20.42 8.71
N ALA A 859 15.91 -20.66 8.76
CA ALA A 859 15.25 -21.84 8.23
C ALA A 859 15.86 -23.16 8.76
N ARG A 860 16.28 -23.17 10.03
CA ARG A 860 16.82 -24.36 10.71
C ARG A 860 15.83 -24.88 11.76
N GLN A 861 15.91 -26.17 12.02
CA GLN A 861 15.11 -26.83 13.07
C GLN A 861 15.75 -26.64 14.44
N HIS A 862 17.09 -26.69 14.52
CA HIS A 862 17.81 -26.59 15.77
C HIS A 862 18.85 -25.48 15.77
N VAL A 863 19.02 -24.84 16.93
CA VAL A 863 20.05 -23.81 17.15
C VAL A 863 21.47 -24.37 16.98
N GLY A 864 21.66 -25.66 17.29
CA GLY A 864 22.93 -26.35 17.09
C GLY A 864 23.38 -26.45 15.62
N ASP A 865 22.46 -26.24 14.66
CA ASP A 865 22.78 -26.20 13.23
C ASP A 865 23.34 -24.83 12.79
N LEU A 866 23.38 -23.84 13.70
CA LEU A 866 23.84 -22.49 13.41
C LEU A 866 25.32 -22.29 13.76
N PRO A 867 26.06 -21.52 12.94
CA PRO A 867 27.40 -21.07 13.30
C PRO A 867 27.41 -20.27 14.63
N ALA A 868 28.44 -20.48 15.45
CA ALA A 868 28.53 -19.89 16.80
C ALA A 868 28.60 -18.35 16.79
N ASP A 869 29.16 -17.76 15.74
CA ASP A 869 29.23 -16.32 15.50
C ASP A 869 27.85 -15.71 15.18
N TRP A 870 26.97 -16.43 14.48
CA TRP A 870 25.60 -15.98 14.20
C TRP A 870 24.77 -15.93 15.48
N LEU A 871 24.92 -16.94 16.34
CA LEU A 871 24.31 -16.98 17.66
C LEU A 871 24.80 -15.86 18.58
N ALA A 872 26.08 -15.49 18.48
CA ALA A 872 26.63 -14.37 19.24
C ALA A 872 26.05 -13.02 18.78
N ALA A 873 25.87 -12.82 17.47
CA ALA A 873 25.24 -11.63 16.90
C ALA A 873 23.75 -11.51 17.31
N PHE A 874 23.01 -12.62 17.29
CA PHE A 874 21.59 -12.65 17.64
C PHE A 874 21.32 -12.38 19.13
N LYS A 875 22.27 -12.73 20.02
CA LYS A 875 22.17 -12.41 21.46
C LYS A 875 22.17 -10.90 21.76
N GLY A 876 22.54 -10.06 20.79
CA GLY A 876 22.48 -8.60 20.89
C GLY A 876 21.07 -8.00 20.70
N GLU A 877 20.20 -8.67 19.94
CA GLU A 877 18.82 -8.26 19.70
C GLU A 877 17.90 -8.89 20.77
N ARG A 878 17.70 -8.19 21.89
CA ARG A 878 16.77 -8.64 22.94
C ARG A 878 15.34 -8.28 22.57
N THR A 879 14.46 -9.28 22.44
CA THR A 879 13.01 -9.05 22.38
C THR A 879 12.51 -8.42 23.68
N ALA A 880 11.55 -7.50 23.58
CA ALA A 880 10.97 -6.82 24.73
C ALA A 880 10.11 -7.77 25.60
N ASP A 881 9.52 -8.81 25.02
CA ASP A 881 8.74 -9.85 25.72
C ASP A 881 9.09 -11.25 25.17
N PRO A 882 10.05 -11.95 25.80
CA PRO A 882 10.43 -13.31 25.41
C PRO A 882 9.29 -14.32 25.51
N GLY A 883 8.39 -14.18 26.49
CA GLY A 883 7.31 -15.12 26.73
C GLY A 883 6.25 -15.05 25.65
N LEU A 884 5.87 -13.83 25.26
CA LEU A 884 4.97 -13.62 24.12
C LEU A 884 5.60 -14.18 22.83
N THR A 885 6.86 -13.84 22.58
CA THR A 885 7.59 -14.28 21.37
C THR A 885 7.56 -15.80 21.25
N THR A 886 7.86 -16.51 22.34
CA THR A 886 7.87 -17.97 22.37
C THR A 886 6.48 -18.57 22.13
N MET A 887 5.47 -18.07 22.83
CA MET A 887 4.09 -18.55 22.67
C MET A 887 3.58 -18.31 21.24
N GLN A 888 3.88 -17.15 20.65
CA GLN A 888 3.47 -16.84 19.27
C GLN A 888 4.14 -17.79 18.25
N VAL A 889 5.43 -18.11 18.42
CA VAL A 889 6.14 -19.06 17.55
C VAL A 889 5.52 -20.45 17.66
N TRP A 890 5.32 -20.98 18.87
CA TRP A 890 4.75 -22.30 19.07
C TRP A 890 3.35 -22.40 18.44
N THR A 891 2.49 -21.45 18.76
CA THR A 891 1.09 -21.46 18.30
C THR A 891 0.96 -21.25 16.80
N ALA A 892 1.76 -20.36 16.19
CA ALA A 892 1.74 -20.13 14.75
C ALA A 892 2.14 -21.40 13.97
N VAL A 893 3.28 -22.01 14.31
CA VAL A 893 3.78 -23.21 13.61
C VAL A 893 2.82 -24.39 13.77
N MET A 894 2.30 -24.59 14.97
CA MET A 894 1.33 -25.65 15.24
C MET A 894 0.04 -25.48 14.43
N VAL A 895 -0.54 -24.28 14.41
CA VAL A 895 -1.79 -24.03 13.71
C VAL A 895 -1.63 -24.17 12.19
N VAL A 896 -0.51 -23.74 11.61
CA VAL A 896 -0.27 -23.95 10.17
C VAL A 896 -0.22 -25.43 9.84
N ASP A 897 0.46 -26.25 10.65
CA ASP A 897 0.49 -27.68 10.39
C ASP A 897 -0.90 -28.34 10.58
N LEU A 898 -1.63 -27.90 11.61
CA LEU A 898 -2.94 -28.44 11.96
C LEU A 898 -4.01 -28.17 10.89
N ILE A 899 -4.08 -26.94 10.35
CA ILE A 899 -5.18 -26.54 9.44
C ILE A 899 -4.74 -25.97 8.09
N GLY A 900 -3.46 -25.64 7.90
CA GLY A 900 -2.94 -24.95 6.70
C GLY A 900 -1.96 -25.75 5.83
N ASN A 901 -1.38 -26.87 6.30
CA ASN A 901 -0.38 -27.65 5.58
C ASN A 901 -0.99 -28.59 4.53
N LEU A 902 -1.72 -28.02 3.58
CA LEU A 902 -2.41 -28.75 2.51
C LEU A 902 -1.45 -29.56 1.63
N GLN A 903 -0.19 -29.10 1.53
CA GLN A 903 0.86 -29.73 0.73
C GLN A 903 1.60 -30.86 1.45
N ASN A 904 1.27 -31.14 2.72
CA ASN A 904 1.91 -32.19 3.53
C ASN A 904 3.46 -32.04 3.59
N GLN A 905 3.92 -30.81 3.83
CA GLN A 905 5.34 -30.48 3.85
C GLN A 905 6.03 -31.10 5.08
N ALA A 906 7.00 -31.99 4.83
CA ALA A 906 7.74 -32.71 5.88
C ALA A 906 8.49 -31.78 6.85
N THR A 907 9.05 -30.68 6.34
CA THR A 907 9.75 -29.69 7.19
C THR A 907 8.80 -29.05 8.20
N LEU A 908 7.58 -28.70 7.79
CA LEU A 908 6.60 -28.10 8.69
C LEU A 908 6.12 -29.08 9.75
N HIS A 909 5.97 -30.37 9.41
CA HIS A 909 5.68 -31.43 10.39
C HIS A 909 6.75 -31.56 11.48
N ALA A 910 8.03 -31.41 11.13
CA ALA A 910 9.11 -31.49 12.11
C ALA A 910 9.08 -30.28 13.05
N LEU A 911 8.89 -29.07 12.51
CA LEU A 911 8.78 -27.84 13.30
C LEU A 911 7.56 -27.88 14.24
N SER A 912 6.40 -28.34 13.77
CA SER A 912 5.17 -28.43 14.58
C SER A 912 5.28 -29.45 15.72
N ARG A 913 5.94 -30.59 15.48
CA ARG A 913 6.28 -31.58 16.51
C ARG A 913 7.14 -30.99 17.61
N GLN A 914 8.16 -30.21 17.24
CA GLN A 914 9.03 -29.54 18.21
C GLN A 914 8.25 -28.50 19.01
N ALA A 915 7.53 -27.60 18.34
CA ALA A 915 6.68 -26.60 18.98
C ALA A 915 5.69 -27.22 19.98
N GLY A 916 4.95 -28.26 19.56
CA GLY A 916 4.01 -28.96 20.43
C GLY A 916 4.68 -29.61 21.63
N SER A 917 5.89 -30.17 21.46
CA SER A 917 6.63 -30.79 22.55
C SER A 917 7.09 -29.78 23.60
N GLU A 918 7.68 -28.66 23.16
CA GLU A 918 8.14 -27.60 24.06
C GLU A 918 6.97 -26.96 24.80
N MET A 919 5.86 -26.72 24.10
CA MET A 919 4.65 -26.15 24.69
C MET A 919 3.99 -27.08 25.71
N LEU A 920 3.95 -28.40 25.47
CA LEU A 920 3.43 -29.38 26.44
C LEU A 920 4.28 -29.43 27.70
N ILE A 921 5.61 -29.40 27.58
CA ILE A 921 6.50 -29.34 28.74
C ILE A 921 6.18 -28.11 29.60
N HIS A 922 5.95 -26.96 28.97
CA HIS A 922 5.56 -25.73 29.66
C HIS A 922 4.19 -25.84 30.35
N ILE A 923 3.19 -26.40 29.64
CA ILE A 923 1.84 -26.64 30.18
C ILE A 923 1.90 -27.57 31.40
N ASP A 924 2.59 -28.70 31.29
CA ASP A 924 2.69 -29.69 32.36
C ASP A 924 3.41 -29.12 33.59
N ALA A 925 4.48 -28.35 33.38
CA ALA A 925 5.18 -27.66 34.45
C ALA A 925 4.26 -26.66 35.17
N ARG A 926 3.47 -25.88 34.42
CA ARG A 926 2.53 -24.92 34.99
C ARG A 926 1.38 -25.60 35.73
N LEU A 927 0.83 -26.69 35.20
CA LEU A 927 -0.19 -27.49 35.87
C LEU A 927 0.34 -28.06 37.20
N ALA A 928 1.55 -28.61 37.20
CA ALA A 928 2.18 -29.13 38.42
C ALA A 928 2.37 -28.04 39.48
N GLU A 929 2.81 -26.85 39.06
CA GLU A 929 2.96 -25.69 39.94
C GLU A 929 1.62 -25.28 40.57
N VAL A 930 0.56 -25.10 39.76
CA VAL A 930 -0.76 -24.67 40.24
C VAL A 930 -1.39 -25.73 41.14
N ARG A 931 -1.24 -27.02 40.84
CA ARG A 931 -1.71 -28.11 41.71
C ARG A 931 -1.07 -28.07 43.08
N SER A 932 0.21 -27.68 43.17
CA SER A 932 0.91 -27.54 44.46
C SER A 932 0.43 -26.34 45.28
N ARG A 933 -0.16 -25.33 44.61
CA ARG A 933 -0.63 -24.08 45.22
C ARG A 933 -1.93 -23.57 44.56
N PRO A 934 -3.08 -24.26 44.73
CA PRO A 934 -4.30 -23.94 43.98
C PRO A 934 -4.82 -22.52 44.20
N ALA A 935 -4.67 -21.98 45.41
CA ALA A 935 -5.08 -20.62 45.75
C ALA A 935 -4.34 -19.54 44.94
N ALA A 936 -3.11 -19.81 44.48
CA ALA A 936 -2.31 -18.86 43.70
C ALA A 936 -2.81 -18.66 42.26
N ALA A 937 -3.71 -19.51 41.78
CA ALA A 937 -4.32 -19.42 40.46
C ALA A 937 -5.85 -19.42 40.52
N ALA A 938 -6.43 -19.10 41.68
CA ALA A 938 -7.87 -18.94 41.83
C ALA A 938 -8.37 -17.86 40.85
N GLY A 939 -9.48 -18.14 40.16
CA GLY A 939 -10.01 -17.24 39.13
C GLY A 939 -9.33 -17.35 37.77
N THR A 940 -8.48 -18.36 37.53
CA THR A 940 -7.92 -18.66 36.20
C THR A 940 -8.46 -19.97 35.64
N LEU A 941 -8.39 -20.16 34.31
CA LEU A 941 -8.81 -21.40 33.66
C LEU A 941 -8.00 -22.62 34.14
N VAL A 942 -6.68 -22.48 34.31
CA VAL A 942 -5.83 -23.55 34.86
C VAL A 942 -6.24 -23.88 36.30
N GLY A 943 -6.54 -22.87 37.12
CA GLY A 943 -7.07 -23.07 38.47
C GLY A 943 -8.41 -23.81 38.45
N ALA A 944 -9.29 -23.51 37.50
CA ALA A 944 -10.57 -24.21 37.32
C ALA A 944 -10.37 -25.68 36.92
N PHE A 945 -9.42 -26.00 36.03
CA PHE A 945 -9.08 -27.40 35.72
C PHE A 945 -8.55 -28.17 36.93
N VAL A 946 -7.79 -27.53 37.81
CA VAL A 946 -7.34 -28.15 39.05
C VAL A 946 -8.51 -28.36 40.02
N ALA A 947 -9.44 -27.41 40.12
CA ALA A 947 -10.64 -27.56 40.94
C ALA A 947 -11.57 -28.69 40.45
N ASN A 948 -11.68 -28.85 39.12
CA ASN A 948 -12.50 -29.88 38.49
C ASN A 948 -12.09 -31.32 38.87
N GLU A 949 -10.83 -31.57 39.26
CA GLU A 949 -10.36 -32.90 39.69
C GLU A 949 -11.25 -33.49 40.82
N ALA A 950 -11.82 -32.63 41.66
CA ALA A 950 -12.66 -33.03 42.79
C ALA A 950 -14.15 -33.28 42.43
N LEU A 951 -14.59 -32.94 41.22
CA LEU A 951 -15.99 -33.08 40.81
C LEU A 951 -16.33 -34.53 40.50
N HIS A 952 -17.42 -35.04 41.09
CA HIS A 952 -17.86 -36.43 40.87
C HIS A 952 -18.22 -36.69 39.41
N GLU A 953 -18.87 -35.71 38.76
CA GLU A 953 -19.23 -35.72 37.34
C GLU A 953 -18.01 -35.88 36.42
N VAL A 954 -16.86 -35.30 36.82
CA VAL A 954 -15.59 -35.42 36.09
C VAL A 954 -14.95 -36.79 36.35
N GLN A 955 -14.99 -37.28 37.60
CA GLN A 955 -14.48 -38.61 37.96
C GLN A 955 -15.24 -39.73 37.23
N ASP A 956 -16.56 -39.57 37.06
CA ASP A 956 -17.43 -40.50 36.34
C ASP A 956 -17.05 -40.69 34.86
N LEU A 957 -16.40 -39.71 34.23
CA LEU A 957 -15.89 -39.83 32.86
C LEU A 957 -14.78 -40.88 32.74
N TYR A 958 -14.12 -41.22 33.84
CA TYR A 958 -12.96 -42.12 33.90
C TYR A 958 -13.24 -43.46 34.58
N LYS A 959 -14.49 -43.75 34.98
CA LYS A 959 -14.87 -44.99 35.68
C LYS A 959 -14.57 -46.29 34.92
N HIS A 960 -14.32 -46.19 33.60
CA HIS A 960 -14.02 -47.32 32.72
C HIS A 960 -12.52 -47.48 32.43
N VAL A 961 -11.65 -46.65 33.02
CA VAL A 961 -10.19 -46.81 32.92
C VAL A 961 -9.80 -48.16 33.58
N PRO A 962 -8.98 -49.00 32.92
CA PRO A 962 -8.62 -50.32 33.44
C PRO A 962 -8.05 -50.29 34.87
N ALA A 963 -8.40 -51.29 35.68
CA ALA A 963 -7.94 -51.39 37.05
C ALA A 963 -6.39 -51.45 37.12
N GLY A 964 -5.78 -50.45 37.76
CA GLY A 964 -4.32 -50.32 37.91
C GLY A 964 -3.70 -49.08 37.24
N GLU A 965 -4.45 -48.39 36.37
CA GLU A 965 -4.02 -47.11 35.80
C GLU A 965 -4.52 -45.92 36.63
N ASP A 966 -3.67 -44.91 36.83
CA ASP A 966 -4.02 -43.69 37.56
C ASP A 966 -4.88 -42.77 36.68
N TRP A 967 -6.19 -42.76 36.90
CA TRP A 967 -7.14 -41.92 36.16
C TRP A 967 -6.77 -40.43 36.21
N ARG A 968 -6.11 -39.98 37.28
CA ARG A 968 -5.66 -38.57 37.39
C ARG A 968 -4.59 -38.26 36.36
N LYS A 969 -3.70 -39.21 36.06
CA LYS A 969 -2.69 -39.06 35.03
C LYS A 969 -3.34 -38.87 33.66
N LEU A 970 -4.36 -39.66 33.35
CA LEU A 970 -5.12 -39.52 32.10
C LEU A 970 -5.94 -38.22 32.08
N TYR A 971 -6.52 -37.82 33.21
CA TYR A 971 -7.22 -36.53 33.34
C TYR A 971 -6.30 -35.35 33.01
N TYR A 972 -5.09 -35.30 33.58
CA TYR A 972 -4.17 -34.21 33.30
C TYR A 972 -3.57 -34.27 31.90
N GLN A 973 -3.44 -35.46 31.30
CA GLN A 973 -3.12 -35.59 29.88
C GLN A 973 -4.22 -34.95 29.00
N ASP A 974 -5.50 -35.27 29.28
CA ASP A 974 -6.65 -34.68 28.59
C ASP A 974 -6.72 -33.15 28.81
N VAL A 975 -6.44 -32.66 30.01
CA VAL A 975 -6.34 -31.21 30.31
C VAL A 975 -5.21 -30.55 29.51
N SER A 976 -4.04 -31.18 29.39
CA SER A 976 -2.94 -30.65 28.58
C SER A 976 -3.32 -30.58 27.09
N MET A 977 -4.10 -31.54 26.58
CA MET A 977 -4.63 -31.52 25.20
C MET A 977 -5.67 -30.42 24.98
N ILE A 978 -6.49 -30.10 25.99
CA ILE A 978 -7.43 -28.97 25.93
C ILE A 978 -6.65 -27.65 25.96
N LEU A 979 -5.68 -27.51 26.86
CA LEU A 979 -4.89 -26.29 27.02
C LEU A 979 -4.07 -25.98 25.77
N ILE A 980 -3.36 -26.96 25.21
CA ILE A 980 -2.56 -26.74 24.01
C ILE A 980 -3.42 -26.27 22.82
N GLU A 981 -4.65 -26.78 22.70
CA GLU A 981 -5.61 -26.36 21.67
C GLU A 981 -6.14 -24.94 21.91
N ILE A 982 -6.57 -24.64 23.13
CA ILE A 982 -7.16 -23.32 23.47
C ILE A 982 -6.10 -22.22 23.41
N LEU A 983 -4.90 -22.47 23.92
CA LEU A 983 -3.78 -21.54 23.82
C LEU A 983 -3.36 -21.34 22.36
N GLY A 984 -3.21 -22.44 21.61
CA GLY A 984 -2.92 -22.44 20.18
C GLY A 984 -3.89 -21.60 19.37
N SER A 985 -5.18 -21.91 19.51
CA SER A 985 -6.24 -21.22 18.78
C SER A 985 -6.39 -19.76 19.20
N THR A 986 -6.30 -19.43 20.49
CA THR A 986 -6.45 -18.05 20.97
C THR A 986 -5.33 -17.14 20.42
N LEU A 987 -4.07 -17.58 20.48
CA LEU A 987 -2.92 -16.77 20.05
C LEU A 987 -2.64 -16.81 18.54
N ALA A 988 -3.17 -17.78 17.81
CA ALA A 988 -3.04 -17.81 16.36
C ALA A 988 -4.30 -17.33 15.63
N VAL A 989 -5.49 -17.82 16.00
CA VAL A 989 -6.74 -17.57 15.25
C VAL A 989 -7.25 -16.16 15.47
N ILE A 990 -7.16 -15.60 16.69
CA ILE A 990 -7.61 -14.21 16.93
C ILE A 990 -6.73 -13.23 16.14
N PRO A 991 -5.39 -13.25 16.23
CA PRO A 991 -4.56 -12.36 15.42
C PRO A 991 -4.73 -12.60 13.92
N LEU A 992 -4.87 -13.85 13.47
CA LEU A 992 -5.08 -14.18 12.06
C LEU A 992 -6.42 -13.63 11.53
N THR A 993 -7.52 -13.84 12.28
CA THR A 993 -8.85 -13.31 11.94
C THR A 993 -8.81 -11.79 11.96
N PHE A 994 -8.22 -11.19 12.99
CA PHE A 994 -8.10 -9.74 13.08
C PHE A 994 -7.30 -9.17 11.90
N ALA A 995 -6.17 -9.77 11.56
CA ALA A 995 -5.34 -9.36 10.43
C ALA A 995 -6.12 -9.39 9.12
N SER A 996 -6.95 -10.41 8.95
CA SER A 996 -7.73 -10.65 7.75
C SER A 996 -8.95 -9.72 7.65
N VAL A 997 -9.62 -9.44 8.78
CA VAL A 997 -10.62 -8.38 8.90
C VAL A 997 -9.99 -7.03 8.57
N MET A 998 -8.92 -6.63 9.25
CA MET A 998 -8.23 -5.36 9.00
C MET A 998 -7.70 -5.26 7.58
N THR A 999 -7.19 -6.35 7.01
CA THR A 999 -6.80 -6.43 5.60
C THR A 999 -7.95 -6.05 4.69
N SER A 1000 -9.13 -6.63 4.93
CA SER A 1000 -10.34 -6.32 4.16
C SER A 1000 -10.76 -4.88 4.33
N LEU A 1001 -10.83 -4.38 5.58
CA LEU A 1001 -11.21 -3.01 5.86
C LEU A 1001 -10.26 -2.00 5.24
N LEU A 1002 -8.95 -2.22 5.33
CA LEU A 1002 -7.93 -1.34 4.73
C LEU A 1002 -7.96 -1.38 3.21
N ASN A 1003 -8.18 -2.56 2.62
CA ASN A 1003 -8.31 -2.71 1.17
C ASN A 1003 -9.57 -2.02 0.66
N LEU A 1004 -10.69 -2.18 1.38
CA LEU A 1004 -11.97 -1.52 1.10
C LEU A 1004 -11.99 -0.07 1.58
N ARG A 1005 -10.89 0.43 2.17
CA ARG A 1005 -10.76 1.78 2.74
C ARG A 1005 -11.91 2.15 3.70
N ILE A 1006 -12.42 1.17 4.43
CA ILE A 1006 -13.47 1.38 5.43
C ILE A 1006 -12.85 2.04 6.65
N ALA A 1007 -13.17 3.32 6.84
CA ALA A 1007 -12.72 4.07 7.99
C ALA A 1007 -13.62 3.77 9.20
N LEU A 1008 -13.09 2.92 10.08
CA LEU A 1008 -13.74 2.50 11.32
C LEU A 1008 -14.32 3.65 12.17
N PRO A 1009 -13.67 4.84 12.30
CA PRO A 1009 -14.19 5.90 13.17
C PRO A 1009 -15.50 6.55 12.73
N ALA A 1010 -15.88 6.48 11.44
CA ALA A 1010 -17.22 6.95 11.04
C ALA A 1010 -18.19 5.85 10.66
N LEU A 1011 -17.89 4.60 11.03
CA LEU A 1011 -19.00 3.70 11.29
C LEU A 1011 -19.76 4.26 12.50
N PRO A 1012 -21.11 4.29 12.46
CA PRO A 1012 -21.93 4.71 13.61
C PRO A 1012 -21.44 3.97 14.85
N ARG A 1013 -21.58 4.52 16.08
CA ARG A 1013 -21.12 3.83 17.31
C ARG A 1013 -21.66 2.39 17.34
N LEU A 1014 -20.82 1.44 16.89
CA LEU A 1014 -21.29 0.10 16.60
C LEU A 1014 -21.49 -0.63 17.93
N ASP A 1015 -22.69 -1.16 18.09
CA ASP A 1015 -22.93 -2.15 19.14
C ASP A 1015 -22.20 -3.46 18.81
N ASN A 1016 -22.28 -4.43 19.72
CA ASN A 1016 -21.59 -5.70 19.53
C ASN A 1016 -22.11 -6.48 18.31
N ALA A 1017 -23.40 -6.35 17.97
CA ALA A 1017 -24.01 -7.06 16.85
C ALA A 1017 -23.51 -6.51 15.51
N ALA A 1018 -23.36 -5.19 15.41
CA ALA A 1018 -22.83 -4.55 14.21
C ALA A 1018 -21.33 -4.82 14.01
N ILE A 1019 -20.52 -4.81 15.08
CA ILE A 1019 -19.10 -5.21 14.98
C ILE A 1019 -18.96 -6.68 14.58
N GLU A 1020 -19.81 -7.55 15.13
CA GLU A 1020 -19.84 -8.95 14.75
C GLU A 1020 -20.19 -9.12 13.26
N ALA A 1021 -21.23 -8.45 12.77
CA ALA A 1021 -21.58 -8.46 11.36
C ALA A 1021 -20.43 -7.98 10.47
N LEU A 1022 -19.69 -6.94 10.91
CA LEU A 1022 -18.51 -6.45 10.22
C LEU A 1022 -17.38 -7.47 10.16
N ILE A 1023 -17.10 -8.17 11.26
CA ILE A 1023 -16.07 -9.23 11.30
C ILE A 1023 -16.44 -10.34 10.31
N TYR A 1024 -17.69 -10.80 10.35
CA TYR A 1024 -18.17 -11.84 9.45
C TYR A 1024 -18.16 -11.43 8.00
N GLU A 1025 -18.58 -10.21 7.69
CA GLU A 1025 -18.59 -9.68 6.33
C GLU A 1025 -17.18 -9.50 5.77
N ALA A 1026 -16.24 -9.00 6.58
CA ALA A 1026 -14.84 -8.90 6.20
C ALA A 1026 -14.21 -10.29 5.96
N GLU A 1027 -14.45 -11.27 6.83
CA GLU A 1027 -13.97 -12.65 6.65
C GLU A 1027 -14.65 -13.40 5.50
N ARG A 1028 -15.89 -13.03 5.14
CA ARG A 1028 -16.53 -13.59 3.95
C ARG A 1028 -15.74 -13.25 2.70
N LEU A 1029 -15.36 -11.98 2.62
CA LEU A 1029 -14.62 -11.37 1.51
C LEU A 1029 -13.15 -11.82 1.49
N ASN A 1030 -12.49 -11.88 2.65
CA ASN A 1030 -11.14 -12.39 2.79
C ASN A 1030 -11.12 -13.46 3.89
N PRO A 1031 -11.42 -14.74 3.59
CA PRO A 1031 -11.42 -15.75 4.62
C PRO A 1031 -10.00 -16.11 5.03
N ASN A 1032 -9.73 -16.10 6.33
CA ASN A 1032 -8.45 -16.53 6.86
C ASN A 1032 -8.14 -18.03 6.61
N LEU A 1033 -9.18 -18.84 6.44
CA LEU A 1033 -9.14 -20.27 6.13
C LEU A 1033 -9.92 -20.53 4.85
N PRO A 1034 -9.32 -20.30 3.67
CA PRO A 1034 -10.02 -20.36 2.39
C PRO A 1034 -10.41 -21.79 1.98
N VAL A 1035 -9.75 -22.81 2.55
CA VAL A 1035 -9.99 -24.23 2.28
C VAL A 1035 -10.02 -25.03 3.59
N ARG A 1036 -10.97 -25.94 3.73
CA ARG A 1036 -11.05 -26.91 4.82
C ARG A 1036 -11.06 -28.34 4.29
N MET A 1037 -10.17 -29.17 4.81
CA MET A 1037 -10.06 -30.57 4.39
C MET A 1037 -11.01 -31.47 5.19
N ARG A 1038 -11.65 -32.41 4.51
CA ARG A 1038 -12.46 -33.49 5.08
C ARG A 1038 -12.13 -34.81 4.40
N HIS A 1039 -12.51 -35.92 5.03
CA HIS A 1039 -12.43 -37.25 4.44
C HIS A 1039 -13.82 -37.84 4.31
N CYS A 1040 -14.18 -38.38 3.14
CA CYS A 1040 -15.46 -39.04 2.96
C CYS A 1040 -15.39 -40.46 3.55
N GLU A 1041 -16.14 -40.74 4.61
CA GLU A 1041 -16.11 -42.06 5.27
C GLU A 1041 -17.14 -43.04 4.68
N ALA A 1042 -18.25 -42.52 4.16
CA ALA A 1042 -19.36 -43.32 3.68
C ALA A 1042 -19.91 -42.79 2.35
N ASP A 1043 -20.26 -43.71 1.45
CA ASP A 1043 -20.99 -43.39 0.23
C ASP A 1043 -22.47 -43.15 0.57
N THR A 1044 -22.93 -41.91 0.41
CA THR A 1044 -24.34 -41.56 0.48
C THR A 1044 -24.89 -41.32 -0.93
N ASP A 1045 -26.22 -41.36 -1.08
CA ASP A 1045 -26.84 -41.01 -2.38
C ASP A 1045 -26.40 -39.62 -2.84
N TRP A 1046 -26.28 -38.68 -1.90
CA TRP A 1046 -25.79 -37.33 -2.18
C TRP A 1046 -24.29 -37.29 -2.56
N SER A 1047 -23.41 -38.01 -1.84
CA SER A 1047 -21.99 -38.02 -2.19
C SER A 1047 -21.76 -38.62 -3.59
N ARG A 1048 -22.52 -39.67 -3.94
CA ARG A 1048 -22.51 -40.29 -5.27
C ARG A 1048 -22.98 -39.34 -6.37
N GLU A 1049 -24.01 -38.52 -6.13
CA GLU A 1049 -24.45 -37.48 -7.07
C GLU A 1049 -23.35 -36.45 -7.38
N LEU A 1050 -22.52 -36.11 -6.38
CA LEU A 1050 -21.35 -35.24 -6.55
C LEU A 1050 -20.12 -35.96 -7.11
N GLY A 1051 -20.20 -37.28 -7.29
CA GLY A 1051 -19.09 -38.13 -7.71
C GLY A 1051 -17.99 -38.26 -6.66
N ILE A 1052 -18.31 -38.05 -5.37
CA ILE A 1052 -17.39 -38.21 -4.24
C ILE A 1052 -17.58 -39.61 -3.68
N ALA A 1053 -16.51 -40.41 -3.70
CA ALA A 1053 -16.52 -41.77 -3.19
C ALA A 1053 -15.95 -41.84 -1.77
N ALA A 1054 -16.37 -42.85 -1.00
CA ALA A 1054 -15.75 -43.20 0.27
C ALA A 1054 -14.24 -43.40 0.10
N GLY A 1055 -13.45 -42.79 0.98
CA GLY A 1055 -11.99 -42.74 0.90
C GLY A 1055 -11.43 -41.53 0.13
N ASP A 1056 -12.25 -40.73 -0.56
CA ASP A 1056 -11.81 -39.49 -1.20
C ASP A 1056 -11.47 -38.42 -0.15
N SER A 1057 -10.43 -37.62 -0.43
CA SER A 1057 -10.19 -36.38 0.30
C SER A 1057 -11.04 -35.27 -0.31
N VAL A 1058 -11.67 -34.47 0.53
CA VAL A 1058 -12.56 -33.39 0.10
C VAL A 1058 -12.01 -32.05 0.53
N ALA A 1059 -11.76 -31.17 -0.42
CA ALA A 1059 -11.35 -29.79 -0.20
C ALA A 1059 -12.58 -28.88 -0.29
N ALA A 1060 -13.13 -28.52 0.88
CA ALA A 1060 -14.24 -27.57 0.98
C ALA A 1060 -13.72 -26.14 0.81
N LEU A 1061 -14.04 -25.53 -0.32
CA LEU A 1061 -13.61 -24.18 -0.71
C LEU A 1061 -14.48 -23.13 -0.01
N VAL A 1062 -14.14 -22.80 1.23
CA VAL A 1062 -14.85 -21.79 2.03
C VAL A 1062 -14.88 -20.43 1.33
N ALA A 1063 -13.77 -20.04 0.70
CA ALA A 1063 -13.70 -18.80 -0.09
C ALA A 1063 -14.67 -18.79 -1.27
N ALA A 1064 -14.86 -19.92 -1.95
CA ALA A 1064 -15.81 -20.02 -3.04
C ALA A 1064 -17.26 -20.00 -2.53
N ALA A 1065 -17.54 -20.73 -1.45
CA ALA A 1065 -18.87 -20.77 -0.83
C ALA A 1065 -19.33 -19.38 -0.35
N ASN A 1066 -18.41 -18.61 0.21
CA ASN A 1066 -18.64 -17.22 0.65
C ASN A 1066 -18.91 -16.25 -0.51
N MET A 1067 -18.60 -16.65 -1.74
CA MET A 1067 -18.82 -15.88 -2.97
C MET A 1067 -19.88 -16.50 -3.88
N ASP A 1068 -20.63 -17.50 -3.40
CA ASP A 1068 -21.68 -18.16 -4.17
C ASP A 1068 -22.89 -17.23 -4.36
N PRO A 1069 -23.19 -16.76 -5.59
CA PRO A 1069 -24.28 -15.81 -5.82
C PRO A 1069 -25.66 -16.39 -5.51
N ARG A 1070 -25.79 -17.72 -5.43
CA ARG A 1070 -27.05 -18.40 -5.06
C ARG A 1070 -27.40 -18.19 -3.60
N LYS A 1071 -26.38 -17.99 -2.75
CA LYS A 1071 -26.53 -17.75 -1.32
C LYS A 1071 -26.37 -16.28 -0.96
N PHE A 1072 -25.39 -15.62 -1.57
CA PHE A 1072 -25.07 -14.22 -1.32
C PHE A 1072 -25.34 -13.40 -2.59
N PRO A 1073 -26.53 -12.77 -2.72
CA PRO A 1073 -26.76 -11.78 -3.76
C PRO A 1073 -25.68 -10.69 -3.69
N ASP A 1074 -25.19 -10.27 -4.86
CA ASP A 1074 -24.05 -9.37 -5.03
C ASP A 1074 -22.85 -9.77 -4.16
N PRO A 1075 -22.25 -10.96 -4.38
CA PRO A 1075 -21.29 -11.56 -3.45
C PRO A 1075 -20.03 -10.70 -3.25
N THR A 1076 -19.71 -9.78 -4.14
CA THR A 1076 -18.54 -8.90 -4.02
C THR A 1076 -18.82 -7.62 -3.22
N ARG A 1077 -20.09 -7.27 -3.01
CA ARG A 1077 -20.50 -6.06 -2.31
C ARG A 1077 -20.37 -6.26 -0.79
N PHE A 1078 -19.68 -5.36 -0.10
CA PHE A 1078 -19.67 -5.31 1.37
C PHE A 1078 -21.06 -4.91 1.89
N SER A 1079 -21.58 -5.59 2.92
CA SER A 1079 -22.93 -5.32 3.46
C SER A 1079 -22.99 -5.42 4.98
N LEU A 1080 -23.52 -4.38 5.61
CA LEU A 1080 -23.89 -4.35 7.04
C LEU A 1080 -25.40 -4.12 7.24
N LYS A 1081 -26.22 -4.23 6.18
CA LYS A 1081 -27.66 -3.94 6.28
C LYS A 1081 -28.39 -4.87 7.25
N GLY A 1082 -27.91 -6.10 7.38
CA GLY A 1082 -28.42 -7.05 8.38
C GLY A 1082 -28.22 -6.60 9.84
N ALA A 1083 -27.31 -5.65 10.08
CA ALA A 1083 -27.09 -4.97 11.35
C ALA A 1083 -27.66 -3.54 11.38
N GLY A 1084 -28.54 -3.18 10.44
CA GLY A 1084 -29.16 -1.85 10.36
C GLY A 1084 -28.30 -0.75 9.74
N VAL A 1085 -27.17 -1.09 9.09
CA VAL A 1085 -26.23 -0.11 8.53
C VAL A 1085 -26.15 -0.22 7.00
N GLY A 1086 -26.53 0.84 6.28
CA GLY A 1086 -26.41 0.97 4.83
C GLY A 1086 -27.45 0.19 3.99
N ASP A 1087 -27.40 0.36 2.66
CA ASP A 1087 -28.45 -0.10 1.73
C ASP A 1087 -28.14 -1.38 0.93
N ALA A 1088 -27.11 -2.14 1.32
CA ALA A 1088 -26.70 -3.38 0.64
C ALA A 1088 -27.63 -4.58 0.94
N PRO A 1089 -27.55 -5.73 0.22
CA PRO A 1089 -28.41 -6.88 0.49
C PRO A 1089 -28.34 -7.35 1.95
N VAL A 1090 -29.50 -7.69 2.55
CA VAL A 1090 -29.57 -8.21 3.93
C VAL A 1090 -28.91 -9.59 3.97
N ARG A 1091 -27.92 -9.77 4.84
CA ARG A 1091 -27.20 -11.04 5.04
C ARG A 1091 -27.39 -11.54 6.47
N LYS A 1092 -27.56 -12.85 6.61
CA LYS A 1092 -27.75 -13.51 7.91
C LYS A 1092 -26.42 -14.05 8.41
N ILE A 1093 -26.04 -13.73 9.65
CA ILE A 1093 -24.81 -14.26 10.28
C ILE A 1093 -24.76 -15.80 10.24
N GLY A 1094 -25.91 -16.47 10.33
CA GLY A 1094 -26.02 -17.92 10.25
C GLY A 1094 -25.53 -18.55 8.94
N ASP A 1095 -25.40 -17.75 7.88
CA ASP A 1095 -24.95 -18.22 6.56
C ASP A 1095 -23.43 -18.19 6.40
N TYR A 1096 -22.70 -17.56 7.32
CA TYR A 1096 -21.25 -17.41 7.24
C TYR A 1096 -20.52 -18.62 7.82
N LEU A 1097 -19.35 -18.97 7.24
CA LEU A 1097 -18.61 -20.20 7.56
C LEU A 1097 -17.33 -19.98 8.39
N LEU A 1098 -17.12 -18.77 8.92
CA LEU A 1098 -15.90 -18.38 9.65
C LEU A 1098 -15.61 -19.30 10.84
N PHE A 1099 -16.56 -19.42 11.77
CA PHE A 1099 -16.40 -20.21 13.01
C PHE A 1099 -17.01 -21.62 12.92
N GLY A 1100 -17.16 -22.15 11.70
CA GLY A 1100 -17.84 -23.43 11.47
C GLY A 1100 -19.28 -23.22 11.00
N VAL A 1101 -20.08 -24.30 11.05
CA VAL A 1101 -21.49 -24.27 10.66
C VAL A 1101 -22.33 -24.05 11.93
N PRO A 1102 -23.06 -22.92 12.04
CA PRO A 1102 -23.88 -22.62 13.21
C PRO A 1102 -24.87 -23.74 13.52
N GLY A 1103 -24.98 -24.12 14.80
CA GLY A 1103 -25.89 -25.18 15.24
C GLY A 1103 -25.47 -26.61 14.84
N SER A 1104 -24.31 -26.77 14.19
CA SER A 1104 -23.73 -28.11 13.99
C SER A 1104 -23.00 -28.60 15.24
N HIS A 1105 -22.81 -29.90 15.30
CA HIS A 1105 -22.03 -30.61 16.31
C HIS A 1105 -20.56 -30.13 16.45
N LYS A 1106 -20.06 -29.37 15.48
CA LYS A 1106 -18.68 -28.85 15.43
C LYS A 1106 -18.63 -27.34 15.30
N ASP A 1107 -19.65 -26.66 15.81
CA ASP A 1107 -19.60 -25.21 16.04
C ASP A 1107 -18.40 -24.87 16.94
N CYS A 1108 -17.74 -23.74 16.67
CA CYS A 1108 -16.52 -23.35 17.37
C CYS A 1108 -16.84 -22.97 18.82
N TRP A 1109 -16.35 -23.79 19.76
CA TRP A 1109 -16.55 -23.57 21.19
C TRP A 1109 -16.05 -22.19 21.67
N GLY A 1110 -14.92 -21.74 21.12
CA GLY A 1110 -14.27 -20.48 21.50
C GLY A 1110 -14.89 -19.21 20.89
N ARG A 1111 -15.81 -19.33 19.92
CA ARG A 1111 -16.37 -18.17 19.18
C ARG A 1111 -16.92 -17.11 20.12
N ASN A 1112 -17.99 -17.42 20.86
CA ASN A 1112 -18.66 -16.45 21.74
C ASN A 1112 -18.00 -16.35 23.12
N ARG A 1113 -17.16 -17.33 23.47
CA ARG A 1113 -16.49 -17.41 24.78
C ARG A 1113 -15.20 -16.61 24.87
N VAL A 1114 -14.46 -16.46 23.76
CA VAL A 1114 -13.13 -15.83 23.78
C VAL A 1114 -12.93 -14.96 22.55
N ALA A 1115 -13.05 -15.52 21.34
CA ALA A 1115 -12.61 -14.87 20.12
C ALA A 1115 -13.43 -13.60 19.80
N MET A 1116 -14.76 -13.69 19.83
CA MET A 1116 -15.63 -12.57 19.47
C MET A 1116 -15.51 -11.38 20.44
N PRO A 1117 -15.55 -11.56 21.78
CA PRO A 1117 -15.30 -10.46 22.71
C PRO A 1117 -13.96 -9.75 22.47
N VAL A 1118 -12.87 -10.51 22.27
CA VAL A 1118 -11.53 -9.95 22.04
C VAL A 1118 -11.46 -9.21 20.70
N LEU A 1119 -11.95 -9.82 19.61
CA LEU A 1119 -11.99 -9.19 18.29
C LEU A 1119 -12.81 -7.89 18.32
N GLN A 1120 -13.94 -7.88 19.03
CA GLN A 1120 -14.76 -6.68 19.19
C GLN A 1120 -13.99 -5.56 19.89
N GLU A 1121 -13.27 -5.84 20.99
CA GLU A 1121 -12.45 -4.82 21.64
C GLU A 1121 -11.28 -4.37 20.75
N CYS A 1122 -10.66 -5.27 19.98
CA CYS A 1122 -9.62 -4.91 19.01
C CYS A 1122 -10.18 -3.94 17.94
N ILE A 1123 -11.37 -4.21 17.39
CA ILE A 1123 -12.03 -3.32 16.44
C ILE A 1123 -12.40 -1.99 17.09
N ARG A 1124 -12.86 -1.96 18.34
CA ARG A 1124 -13.11 -0.72 19.10
C ARG A 1124 -11.83 0.08 19.35
N ALA A 1125 -10.71 -0.59 19.61
CA ALA A 1125 -9.42 0.09 19.72
C ALA A 1125 -9.00 0.70 18.38
N CYS A 1126 -9.19 0.00 17.27
CA CYS A 1126 -8.90 0.52 15.94
C CYS A 1126 -9.90 1.59 15.47
N SER A 1127 -11.15 1.58 15.95
CA SER A 1127 -12.10 2.67 15.66
C SER A 1127 -11.71 3.98 16.34
N ARG A 1128 -10.77 3.95 17.28
CA ARG A 1128 -10.16 5.17 17.83
C ARG A 1128 -9.03 5.72 16.97
N LEU A 1129 -8.62 5.00 15.93
CA LEU A 1129 -7.56 5.42 15.01
C LEU A 1129 -8.18 6.08 13.78
N THR A 1130 -8.00 7.40 13.66
CA THR A 1130 -8.42 8.15 12.47
C THR A 1130 -7.38 8.02 11.36
N GLY A 1131 -7.84 7.98 10.10
CA GLY A 1131 -6.95 7.94 8.94
C GLY A 1131 -6.10 6.66 8.83
N LEU A 1132 -6.59 5.54 9.37
CA LEU A 1132 -5.86 4.28 9.38
C LEU A 1132 -5.62 3.76 7.94
N ARG A 1133 -4.35 3.59 7.55
CA ARG A 1133 -3.94 3.12 6.21
C ARG A 1133 -2.76 2.15 6.31
N ARG A 1134 -2.66 1.23 5.34
CA ARG A 1134 -1.46 0.40 5.17
C ARG A 1134 -0.25 1.29 4.89
N VAL A 1135 0.90 0.87 5.37
CA VAL A 1135 2.16 1.46 4.93
C VAL A 1135 2.54 0.94 3.54
N ALA A 1136 3.42 1.63 2.82
CA ALA A 1136 3.83 1.18 1.49
C ALA A 1136 4.72 -0.07 1.55
N GLY A 1137 4.77 -0.81 0.43
CA GLY A 1137 5.65 -1.96 0.26
C GLY A 1137 5.31 -3.18 1.10
N ARG A 1138 6.27 -4.11 1.22
CA ARG A 1138 6.07 -5.41 1.88
C ARG A 1138 5.68 -5.29 3.37
N ALA A 1139 6.07 -4.21 4.03
CA ALA A 1139 5.77 -3.99 5.45
C ALA A 1139 4.28 -3.76 5.72
N GLY A 1140 3.53 -3.18 4.77
CA GLY A 1140 2.09 -2.99 4.85
C GLY A 1140 1.27 -4.17 4.33
N GLU A 1141 1.94 -5.23 3.91
CA GLU A 1141 1.32 -6.53 3.67
C GLU A 1141 1.35 -7.39 4.96
N PRO A 1142 0.40 -8.31 5.13
CA PRO A 1142 0.42 -9.29 6.21
C PRO A 1142 1.78 -9.99 6.30
N GLN A 1143 2.54 -9.71 7.36
CA GLN A 1143 3.80 -10.37 7.65
C GLN A 1143 3.51 -11.77 8.18
N LYS A 1144 4.07 -12.80 7.54
CA LYS A 1144 3.76 -14.19 7.86
C LYS A 1144 4.93 -14.91 8.51
N LEU A 1145 4.67 -15.63 9.59
CA LEU A 1145 5.55 -16.61 10.20
C LEU A 1145 5.03 -18.01 9.90
N ALA A 1146 5.79 -18.80 9.14
CA ALA A 1146 5.38 -20.13 8.67
C ALA A 1146 4.00 -20.15 7.97
N GLY A 1147 3.48 -19.01 7.51
CA GLY A 1147 2.14 -18.89 6.89
C GLY A 1147 1.07 -18.21 7.75
N VAL A 1148 1.26 -18.04 9.07
CA VAL A 1148 0.36 -17.26 9.94
C VAL A 1148 0.73 -15.81 9.93
N THR A 1149 -0.25 -14.92 9.79
CA THR A 1149 0.00 -13.48 9.92
C THR A 1149 0.37 -13.12 11.37
N ILE A 1150 1.58 -12.59 11.55
CA ILE A 1150 2.13 -12.12 12.83
C ILE A 1150 2.26 -10.60 12.91
N GLY A 1151 2.14 -9.90 11.78
CA GLY A 1151 2.27 -8.45 11.70
C GLY A 1151 1.43 -7.88 10.56
N LEU A 1152 0.90 -6.67 10.74
CA LEU A 1152 0.27 -5.86 9.69
C LEU A 1152 0.51 -4.40 10.04
N LEU A 1153 1.57 -3.82 9.45
CA LEU A 1153 1.93 -2.46 9.78
C LEU A 1153 0.99 -1.46 9.10
N ALA A 1154 0.42 -0.58 9.91
CA ALA A 1154 -0.43 0.50 9.48
C ALA A 1154 0.04 1.82 10.09
N ARG A 1155 -0.39 2.91 9.48
CA ARG A 1155 -0.26 4.26 10.01
C ARG A 1155 -1.63 4.86 10.25
N PHE A 1156 -1.71 5.81 11.16
CA PHE A 1156 -2.93 6.54 11.48
C PHE A 1156 -2.57 8.01 11.74
N THR A 1157 -3.55 8.91 11.63
CA THR A 1157 -3.30 10.35 11.69
C THR A 1157 -3.51 10.92 13.09
N ARG A 1158 -4.56 10.50 13.80
CA ARG A 1158 -4.83 10.86 15.20
C ARG A 1158 -5.55 9.74 15.96
N LEU A 1159 -5.49 9.82 17.29
CA LEU A 1159 -6.36 9.08 18.20
C LEU A 1159 -7.60 9.94 18.47
N THR A 1160 -8.81 9.38 18.30
CA THR A 1160 -10.03 10.02 18.78
C THR A 1160 -10.09 9.94 20.29
N SER A 1161 -10.47 11.04 20.94
CA SER A 1161 -10.59 11.14 22.41
C SER A 1161 -11.60 10.17 22.97
#